data_AF-A0A8H5Q8X8-F1
#
_entry.id   AF-A0A8H5Q8X8-F1
#
_cell.length_a   1.000
_cell.length_b   1.000
_cell.length_c   1.000
_cell.angle_alpha   90.00
_cell.angle_beta   90.00
_cell.angle_gamma   90.00
#
_symmetry.space_group_name_H-M   'P 1'
#
loop_
_entity.id
_entity.type
_entity.pdbx_description
1 polymer ?
#
loop_
_entity_poly.entity_id
_entity_poly.type
_entity_poly.pdbx_seq_one_letter_code
_entity_poly.pdbx_strand_id
1 'polypeptide(L)'
;MSDLFNLDVQRTRLSRRHGPEPGSAPAPTLPELSAIQTAEAKLPRPGSEDYLRGVSQEDVVRHIIQDIVPACNGQGSSSRYYGFVTGGTLPIAEWADNVVSRLDQNVQVHLPAQTIATILEDAALEMLVSLLRLGDWKGRTFTTGATGSNVLGLACGREAILEKRGQSIGEVGLLAACLSAGVRELQILTSSGHSSLSKAASVVGFGRGAVKELRLSDSEPWRLDLEALETALQKKDTASVIVLSAGEVNTGRYALTGVEEMRKVRELADKYGAWIHVDGAFGIFARALPEEDDYKILRDRVDGIELADSITVDGHKLLNVPYDCGMFLTRSPAILQSVFTNPNAAYLSTGGASTIPSPLNIGLENSRRFRALPAYAVLLSEGRPGMANLLANMTALSRRVAAFLRDSEYYELLPDDGANLNEIFMIVLFRAKNSTLNDELVQKINETRQMYVSGTSWKGEKAVRMAVSNWMVDVARDFRVVIQMFIKTLFAKNHAGPAAMPSGVSGPSHDVSHVTSTGSSMERKTPTRTVETLLQNIRNGYIKEVMTSMGLVVNYDQTKAISLGWAGWLDASKCARCTKNARPTNDADAAWTASTQILYMDELLTGDACLASNINRSPPAEIVYGDKSSVELGNIRFDIPGPVFPAGPNVETVEAFAQEFRRILLNSESAANDLVKLTIMANEIKCSMALEAKLQTERANNLVPILKNVDHAYGDANSLLEILVENSAKLDQKMGVMEERLNEISSNIFQLKSEIKDSGQGSIQNEVGRFEQAVISAFLESDIFKTVIENIDNGKNNALDEDIQDKAYVGK
;
A
#
# COMPACT_ATOMS: atom_id res chain seq x y z
N MET A 1 -23.15 -15.31 -26.31
CA MET A 1 -22.92 -16.31 -25.23
C MET A 1 -21.45 -16.70 -25.08
N SER A 2 -20.58 -16.44 -26.06
CA SER A 2 -19.20 -16.95 -26.08
C SER A 2 -18.18 -16.18 -25.25
N ASP A 3 -18.33 -14.88 -24.97
CA ASP A 3 -17.26 -14.05 -24.37
C ASP A 3 -16.87 -14.46 -22.94
N LEU A 4 -17.83 -14.65 -22.03
CA LEU A 4 -17.59 -14.96 -20.61
C LEU A 4 -16.91 -16.32 -20.42
N PHE A 5 -17.18 -17.28 -21.31
CA PHE A 5 -16.62 -18.63 -21.30
C PHE A 5 -15.53 -18.85 -22.36
N ASN A 6 -15.14 -17.80 -23.11
CA ASN A 6 -14.03 -17.86 -24.05
C ASN A 6 -12.72 -17.51 -23.34
N LEU A 7 -11.84 -18.51 -23.20
CA LEU A 7 -10.57 -18.36 -22.49
C LEU A 7 -9.64 -17.32 -23.12
N ASP A 8 -9.64 -17.15 -24.45
CA ASP A 8 -8.81 -16.14 -25.11
C ASP A 8 -9.24 -14.72 -24.73
N VAL A 9 -10.55 -14.47 -24.64
CA VAL A 9 -11.09 -13.19 -24.14
C VAL A 9 -10.72 -12.99 -22.67
N GLN A 10 -10.78 -14.05 -21.86
CA GLN A 10 -10.45 -13.95 -20.44
C GLN A 10 -8.96 -13.74 -20.19
N ARG A 11 -8.04 -14.18 -21.05
CA ARG A 11 -6.59 -13.95 -20.86
C ARG A 11 -6.26 -12.46 -20.67
N THR A 12 -6.87 -11.57 -21.45
CA THR A 12 -6.66 -10.12 -21.31
C THR A 12 -7.20 -9.57 -19.99
N ARG A 13 -8.35 -10.06 -19.51
CA ARG A 13 -8.88 -9.67 -18.19
C ARG A 13 -7.95 -10.14 -17.08
N LEU A 14 -7.53 -11.41 -17.14
CA LEU A 14 -6.74 -12.06 -16.09
C LEU A 14 -5.30 -11.53 -16.03
N SER A 15 -4.72 -11.09 -17.15
CA SER A 15 -3.37 -10.52 -17.18
C SER A 15 -3.23 -9.24 -16.35
N ARG A 16 -4.34 -8.54 -16.07
CA ARG A 16 -4.37 -7.35 -15.18
C ARG A 16 -3.87 -7.65 -13.76
N ARG A 17 -3.87 -8.91 -13.34
CA ARG A 17 -3.30 -9.35 -12.06
C ARG A 17 -1.81 -9.01 -11.92
N HIS A 18 -1.08 -8.94 -13.03
CA HIS A 18 0.38 -8.76 -13.07
C HIS A 18 0.83 -7.33 -13.42
N GLY A 19 -0.11 -6.42 -13.63
CA GLY A 19 0.20 -5.03 -13.92
C GLY A 19 -0.96 -4.30 -14.59
N PRO A 20 -0.97 -2.96 -14.56
CA PRO A 20 -1.90 -2.17 -15.36
C PRO A 20 -1.71 -2.47 -16.85
N GLU A 21 -2.73 -2.20 -17.67
CA GLU A 21 -2.56 -2.29 -19.12
C GLU A 21 -1.44 -1.34 -19.57
N PRO A 22 -0.49 -1.80 -20.42
CA PRO A 22 0.61 -0.96 -20.88
C PRO A 22 0.10 0.35 -21.47
N GLY A 23 0.61 1.49 -20.96
CA GLY A 23 0.24 2.83 -21.42
C GLY A 23 -0.97 3.47 -20.73
N SER A 24 -1.64 2.80 -19.79
CA SER A 24 -2.71 3.43 -19.01
C SER A 24 -2.14 4.31 -17.90
N ALA A 25 -2.45 5.61 -17.92
CA ALA A 25 -2.20 6.48 -16.76
C ALA A 25 -3.05 6.00 -15.56
N PRO A 26 -2.54 6.09 -14.32
CA PRO A 26 -3.34 5.74 -13.15
C PRO A 26 -4.54 6.69 -13.07
N ALA A 27 -5.75 6.16 -13.21
CA ALA A 27 -6.96 6.95 -13.01
C ALA A 27 -7.00 7.50 -11.56
N PRO A 28 -7.63 8.67 -11.34
CA PRO A 28 -7.97 9.12 -10.00
C PRO A 28 -8.73 8.05 -9.22
N THR A 29 -8.48 7.95 -7.92
CA THR A 29 -9.16 6.99 -7.03
C THR A 29 -10.62 7.37 -6.81
N LEU A 30 -10.90 8.67 -6.78
CA LEU A 30 -12.25 9.20 -6.69
C LEU A 30 -12.64 9.83 -8.03
N PRO A 31 -13.91 9.71 -8.44
CA PRO A 31 -14.38 10.35 -9.66
C PRO A 31 -14.28 11.87 -9.57
N GLU A 32 -14.16 12.52 -10.72
CA GLU A 32 -14.24 13.97 -10.83
C GLU A 32 -15.58 14.49 -10.31
N LEU A 33 -15.57 15.67 -9.68
CA LEU A 33 -16.79 16.25 -9.12
C LEU A 33 -17.84 16.52 -10.21
N SER A 34 -17.40 16.97 -11.38
CA SER A 34 -18.25 17.22 -12.55
C SER A 34 -18.94 15.94 -13.04
N ALA A 35 -18.27 14.78 -12.97
CA ALA A 35 -18.86 13.50 -13.35
C ALA A 35 -20.01 13.12 -12.39
N ILE A 36 -19.81 13.28 -11.08
CA ILE A 36 -20.86 13.05 -10.07
C ILE A 36 -22.07 13.96 -10.31
N GLN A 37 -21.82 15.27 -10.47
CA GLN A 37 -22.89 16.26 -10.70
C GLN A 37 -23.65 15.99 -12.01
N THR A 38 -22.94 15.57 -13.06
CA THR A 38 -23.54 15.20 -14.35
C THR A 38 -24.42 13.95 -14.20
N ALA A 39 -23.93 12.92 -13.50
CA ALA A 39 -24.68 11.70 -13.24
C ALA A 39 -25.97 12.01 -12.48
N GLU A 40 -25.88 12.77 -11.39
CA GLU A 40 -27.01 13.19 -10.56
C GLU A 40 -28.03 14.01 -11.38
N ALA A 41 -27.57 14.93 -12.22
CA ALA A 41 -28.44 15.74 -13.06
C ALA A 41 -29.23 14.91 -14.09
N LYS A 42 -28.68 13.78 -14.54
CA LYS A 42 -29.29 12.88 -15.53
C LYS A 42 -30.15 11.78 -14.94
N LEU A 43 -30.22 11.64 -13.61
CA LEU A 43 -31.13 10.68 -12.97
C LEU A 43 -32.60 11.07 -13.24
N PRO A 44 -33.49 10.09 -13.48
CA PRO A 44 -34.92 10.36 -13.58
C PRO A 44 -35.43 11.07 -12.33
N ARG A 45 -36.19 12.16 -12.51
CA ARG A 45 -36.72 12.97 -11.40
C ARG A 45 -38.21 12.75 -11.19
N PRO A 46 -38.66 12.46 -9.96
CA PRO A 46 -40.07 12.47 -9.62
C PRO A 46 -40.73 13.77 -10.07
N GLY A 47 -41.83 13.69 -10.84
CA GLY A 47 -42.56 14.85 -11.36
C GLY A 47 -42.23 15.27 -12.79
N SER A 48 -41.20 14.69 -13.42
CA SER A 48 -41.01 14.80 -14.88
C SER A 48 -42.01 13.91 -15.63
N GLU A 49 -42.48 14.35 -16.81
CA GLU A 49 -43.44 13.57 -17.62
C GLU A 49 -42.89 12.18 -18.01
N ASP A 50 -41.56 12.06 -18.14
CA ASP A 50 -40.89 10.82 -18.53
C ASP A 50 -40.36 9.97 -17.35
N TYR A 51 -40.63 10.33 -16.07
CA TYR A 51 -39.98 9.68 -14.90
C TYR A 51 -40.11 8.14 -14.85
N LEU A 52 -41.28 7.61 -15.22
CA LEU A 52 -41.56 6.17 -15.28
C LEU A 52 -41.75 5.68 -16.72
N ARG A 53 -41.37 6.50 -17.70
CA ARG A 53 -41.47 6.10 -19.10
C ARG A 53 -40.30 5.19 -19.43
N GLY A 54 -40.61 4.01 -19.99
CA GLY A 54 -39.58 3.11 -20.48
C GLY A 54 -38.77 3.77 -21.61
N VAL A 55 -37.45 3.58 -21.56
CA VAL A 55 -36.49 3.95 -22.61
C VAL A 55 -35.92 2.69 -23.27
N SER A 56 -35.25 2.83 -24.42
CA SER A 56 -34.66 1.68 -25.10
C SER A 56 -33.52 1.06 -24.28
N GLN A 57 -33.28 -0.24 -24.42
CA GLN A 57 -32.18 -0.91 -23.72
C GLN A 57 -30.81 -0.30 -24.08
N GLU A 58 -30.62 0.12 -25.33
CA GLU A 58 -29.39 0.77 -25.77
C GLU A 58 -29.19 2.12 -25.06
N ASP A 59 -30.24 2.92 -24.92
CA ASP A 59 -30.17 4.19 -24.20
C ASP A 59 -29.87 3.99 -22.71
N VAL A 60 -30.42 2.95 -22.08
CA VAL A 60 -30.07 2.58 -20.70
C VAL A 60 -28.60 2.20 -20.59
N VAL A 61 -28.09 1.36 -21.50
CA VAL A 61 -26.68 0.96 -21.52
C VAL A 61 -25.78 2.18 -21.71
N ARG A 62 -26.13 3.07 -22.65
CA ARG A 62 -25.42 4.32 -22.91
C ARG A 62 -25.42 5.22 -21.68
N HIS A 63 -26.56 5.41 -21.03
CA HIS A 63 -26.69 6.18 -19.79
C HIS A 63 -25.80 5.60 -18.67
N ILE A 64 -25.84 4.28 -18.47
CA ILE A 64 -25.00 3.63 -17.45
C ILE A 64 -23.52 3.84 -17.73
N ILE A 65 -23.06 3.59 -18.96
CA ILE A 65 -21.64 3.68 -19.34
C ILE A 65 -21.13 5.12 -19.32
N GLN A 66 -21.91 6.06 -19.84
CA GLN A 66 -21.46 7.43 -20.06
C GLN A 66 -21.70 8.35 -18.86
N ASP A 67 -22.75 8.09 -18.08
CA ASP A 67 -23.17 8.98 -17.00
C ASP A 67 -22.93 8.38 -15.62
N ILE A 68 -23.28 7.11 -15.41
CA ILE A 68 -23.25 6.51 -14.06
C ILE A 68 -21.86 5.96 -13.70
N VAL A 69 -21.26 5.14 -14.57
CA VAL A 69 -19.96 4.50 -14.32
C VAL A 69 -18.85 5.52 -14.03
N PRO A 70 -18.71 6.65 -14.76
CA PRO A 70 -17.68 7.64 -14.48
C PRO A 70 -17.86 8.35 -13.14
N ALA A 71 -19.04 8.29 -12.53
CA ALA A 71 -19.36 8.87 -11.22
C ALA A 71 -19.23 7.87 -10.06
N CYS A 72 -18.93 6.60 -10.34
CA CYS A 72 -18.72 5.58 -9.33
C CYS A 72 -17.33 5.68 -8.70
N ASN A 73 -17.19 5.20 -7.45
CA ASN A 73 -15.93 5.23 -6.73
C ASN A 73 -14.92 4.19 -7.26
N GLY A 74 -13.62 4.50 -7.16
CA GLY A 74 -12.56 3.67 -7.72
C GLY A 74 -12.08 2.52 -6.84
N GLN A 75 -12.90 1.99 -5.92
CA GLN A 75 -12.47 0.93 -4.99
C GLN A 75 -11.98 -0.34 -5.71
N GLY A 76 -12.58 -0.65 -6.87
CA GLY A 76 -12.16 -1.77 -7.74
C GLY A 76 -11.12 -1.40 -8.81
N SER A 77 -10.82 -0.12 -9.00
CA SER A 77 -9.97 0.38 -10.09
C SER A 77 -8.70 1.11 -9.62
N SER A 78 -8.50 1.27 -8.31
CA SER A 78 -7.32 1.90 -7.73
C SER A 78 -6.84 1.17 -6.47
N SER A 79 -5.52 1.02 -6.33
CA SER A 79 -4.87 0.55 -5.09
C SER A 79 -5.02 1.52 -3.92
N ARG A 80 -5.37 2.79 -4.18
CA ARG A 80 -5.31 3.90 -3.22
C ARG A 80 -6.65 4.25 -2.58
N TYR A 81 -7.64 3.36 -2.68
CA TYR A 81 -8.88 3.46 -1.93
C TYR A 81 -8.66 2.93 -0.51
N TYR A 82 -8.30 3.81 0.42
CA TYR A 82 -7.94 3.46 1.80
C TYR A 82 -9.04 3.76 2.83
N GLY A 83 -10.25 4.09 2.39
CA GLY A 83 -11.38 4.33 3.27
C GLY A 83 -12.02 3.04 3.78
N PHE A 84 -12.50 3.06 5.02
CA PHE A 84 -13.13 1.91 5.70
C PHE A 84 -12.18 0.69 5.75
N VAL A 85 -12.66 -0.54 5.64
CA VAL A 85 -11.82 -1.66 5.23
C VAL A 85 -12.49 -2.21 3.99
N THR A 86 -11.98 -1.80 2.84
CA THR A 86 -12.60 -2.05 1.53
C THR A 86 -11.58 -2.77 0.67
N GLY A 87 -11.85 -4.03 0.36
CA GLY A 87 -11.03 -4.78 -0.58
C GLY A 87 -11.19 -4.25 -2.00
N GLY A 88 -10.18 -4.52 -2.82
CA GLY A 88 -10.37 -4.50 -4.27
C GLY A 88 -11.13 -5.74 -4.73
N THR A 89 -11.16 -5.95 -6.05
CA THR A 89 -11.67 -7.19 -6.64
C THR A 89 -10.58 -7.77 -7.54
N LEU A 90 -10.09 -8.97 -7.21
CA LEU A 90 -9.16 -9.67 -8.07
C LEU A 90 -9.82 -9.97 -9.43
N PRO A 91 -9.10 -9.90 -10.57
CA PRO A 91 -9.70 -10.13 -11.89
C PRO A 91 -10.37 -11.50 -12.03
N ILE A 92 -9.82 -12.53 -11.38
CA ILE A 92 -10.42 -13.86 -11.34
C ILE A 92 -11.71 -13.91 -10.51
N ALA A 93 -11.79 -13.11 -9.44
CA ALA A 93 -12.98 -12.98 -8.61
C ALA A 93 -14.09 -12.20 -9.33
N GLU A 94 -13.73 -11.13 -10.06
CA GLU A 94 -14.65 -10.40 -10.94
C GLU A 94 -15.25 -11.33 -11.99
N TRP A 95 -14.41 -12.10 -12.68
CA TRP A 95 -14.88 -13.07 -13.68
C TRP A 95 -15.80 -14.11 -13.05
N ALA A 96 -15.42 -14.69 -11.91
CA ALA A 96 -16.21 -15.68 -11.21
C ALA A 96 -17.58 -15.12 -10.77
N ASP A 97 -17.64 -13.87 -10.29
CA ASP A 97 -18.89 -13.23 -9.89
C ASP A 97 -19.77 -12.83 -11.10
N ASN A 98 -19.17 -12.53 -12.25
CA ASN A 98 -19.90 -12.42 -13.52
C ASN A 98 -20.53 -13.77 -13.93
N VAL A 99 -19.87 -14.89 -13.65
CA VAL A 99 -20.45 -16.25 -13.83
C VAL A 99 -21.60 -16.47 -12.85
N VAL A 100 -21.48 -16.04 -11.58
CA VAL A 100 -22.58 -16.09 -10.62
C VAL A 100 -23.81 -15.35 -11.16
N SER A 101 -23.65 -14.11 -11.60
CA SER A 101 -24.75 -13.31 -12.15
C SER A 101 -25.31 -13.91 -13.45
N ARG A 102 -24.49 -14.58 -14.26
CA ARG A 102 -24.94 -15.23 -15.50
C ARG A 102 -25.77 -16.49 -15.23
N LEU A 103 -25.40 -17.28 -14.22
CA LEU A 103 -26.07 -18.55 -13.90
C LEU A 103 -27.23 -18.38 -12.92
N ASP A 104 -27.22 -17.32 -12.11
CA ASP A 104 -28.24 -16.95 -11.14
C ASP A 104 -28.72 -18.14 -10.27
N GLN A 105 -27.77 -18.96 -9.80
CA GLN A 105 -28.08 -20.13 -8.98
C GLN A 105 -28.46 -19.72 -7.56
N ASN A 106 -29.62 -20.22 -7.10
CA ASN A 106 -30.05 -20.13 -5.71
C ASN A 106 -29.44 -21.28 -4.88
N VAL A 107 -28.49 -20.97 -3.99
CA VAL A 107 -27.70 -21.94 -3.22
C VAL A 107 -28.31 -22.22 -1.85
N GLN A 108 -29.60 -22.55 -1.83
CA GLN A 108 -30.34 -22.75 -0.58
C GLN A 108 -30.34 -24.19 -0.07
N VAL A 109 -30.38 -25.18 -0.97
CA VAL A 109 -30.52 -26.61 -0.64
C VAL A 109 -29.32 -27.39 -1.20
N HIS A 110 -28.86 -28.38 -0.44
CA HIS A 110 -27.90 -29.35 -0.92
C HIS A 110 -28.56 -30.35 -1.88
N LEU A 111 -28.31 -30.17 -3.17
CA LEU A 111 -28.86 -30.98 -4.27
C LEU A 111 -27.72 -31.63 -5.08
N PRO A 112 -26.99 -32.61 -4.52
CA PRO A 112 -25.74 -33.11 -5.08
C PRO A 112 -25.88 -33.80 -6.44
N ALA A 113 -27.10 -34.24 -6.80
CA ALA A 113 -27.39 -34.82 -8.12
C ALA A 113 -27.77 -33.76 -9.17
N GLN A 114 -28.04 -32.51 -8.78
CA GLN A 114 -28.52 -31.44 -9.67
C GLN A 114 -27.52 -30.29 -9.82
N THR A 115 -26.74 -29.97 -8.78
CA THR A 115 -25.77 -28.87 -8.83
C THR A 115 -24.58 -29.11 -7.91
N ILE A 116 -23.42 -28.57 -8.30
CA ILE A 116 -22.20 -28.56 -7.49
C ILE A 116 -22.20 -27.45 -6.43
N ALA A 117 -23.14 -26.51 -6.46
CA ALA A 117 -23.02 -25.24 -5.76
C ALA A 117 -22.71 -25.35 -4.26
N THR A 118 -23.42 -26.22 -3.54
CA THR A 118 -23.21 -26.43 -2.10
C THR A 118 -21.94 -27.24 -1.78
N ILE A 119 -21.51 -28.12 -2.70
CA ILE A 119 -20.23 -28.83 -2.58
C ILE A 119 -19.07 -27.85 -2.77
N LEU A 120 -19.20 -26.91 -3.72
CA LEU A 120 -18.21 -25.86 -3.95
C LEU A 120 -18.16 -24.86 -2.79
N GLU A 121 -19.31 -24.51 -2.20
CA GLU A 121 -19.39 -23.73 -0.96
C GLU A 121 -18.65 -24.39 0.20
N ASP A 122 -18.89 -25.68 0.41
CA ASP A 122 -18.20 -26.45 1.45
C ASP A 122 -16.68 -26.50 1.20
N ALA A 123 -16.25 -26.76 -0.04
CA ALA A 123 -14.85 -26.76 -0.43
C ALA A 123 -14.17 -25.38 -0.25
N ALA A 124 -14.83 -24.29 -0.64
CA ALA A 124 -14.30 -22.93 -0.48
C ALA A 124 -14.09 -22.57 1.00
N LEU A 125 -15.04 -22.94 1.87
CA LEU A 125 -14.92 -22.70 3.31
C LEU A 125 -13.82 -23.58 3.92
N GLU A 126 -13.63 -24.81 3.44
CA GLU A 126 -12.53 -25.67 3.86
C GLU A 126 -11.16 -25.13 3.47
N MET A 127 -11.04 -24.62 2.25
CA MET A 127 -9.83 -23.95 1.76
C MET A 127 -9.54 -22.70 2.60
N LEU A 128 -10.56 -21.92 2.98
CA LEU A 128 -10.39 -20.77 3.86
C LEU A 128 -9.93 -21.18 5.27
N VAL A 129 -10.57 -22.18 5.88
CA VAL A 129 -10.16 -22.75 7.18
C VAL A 129 -8.71 -23.22 7.15
N SER A 130 -8.31 -23.87 6.06
CA SER A 130 -6.94 -24.31 5.83
C SER A 130 -5.98 -23.14 5.67
N LEU A 131 -6.32 -22.13 4.85
CA LEU A 131 -5.55 -20.90 4.67
C LEU A 131 -5.31 -20.21 6.02
N LEU A 132 -6.33 -20.14 6.87
CA LEU A 132 -6.27 -19.52 8.18
C LEU A 132 -5.68 -20.43 9.27
N ARG A 133 -5.33 -21.69 8.95
CA ARG A 133 -4.70 -22.65 9.88
C ARG A 133 -5.53 -22.87 11.15
N LEU A 134 -6.85 -23.00 11.00
CA LEU A 134 -7.77 -23.12 12.13
C LEU A 134 -7.99 -24.57 12.59
N GLY A 135 -7.53 -25.56 11.81
CA GLY A 135 -7.77 -26.98 12.08
C GLY A 135 -9.15 -27.42 11.60
N ASP A 136 -9.84 -28.26 12.38
CA ASP A 136 -11.10 -28.87 11.96
C ASP A 136 -12.34 -28.04 12.35
N TRP A 137 -12.69 -27.06 11.52
CA TRP A 137 -13.87 -26.22 11.68
C TRP A 137 -14.98 -26.65 10.71
N LYS A 138 -15.82 -27.59 11.17
CA LYS A 138 -16.89 -28.18 10.36
C LYS A 138 -18.16 -27.33 10.25
N GLY A 139 -18.44 -26.47 11.24
CA GLY A 139 -19.58 -25.57 11.17
C GLY A 139 -19.21 -24.33 10.37
N ARG A 140 -19.74 -24.20 9.15
CA ARG A 140 -19.32 -23.16 8.22
C ARG A 140 -20.46 -22.77 7.27
N THR A 141 -20.63 -21.47 7.01
CA THR A 141 -21.58 -20.94 6.02
C THR A 141 -21.13 -19.57 5.51
N PHE A 142 -21.48 -19.24 4.26
CA PHE A 142 -21.43 -17.84 3.81
C PHE A 142 -22.56 -17.00 4.42
N THR A 143 -22.32 -15.70 4.51
CA THR A 143 -23.24 -14.65 4.96
C THR A 143 -23.08 -13.41 4.06
N THR A 144 -23.93 -12.41 4.24
CA THR A 144 -23.86 -11.11 3.52
C THR A 144 -22.66 -10.24 3.92
N GLY A 145 -21.83 -10.65 4.88
CA GLY A 145 -20.71 -9.85 5.38
C GLY A 145 -20.54 -10.01 6.88
N ALA A 146 -19.54 -9.33 7.46
CA ALA A 146 -19.23 -9.45 8.89
C ALA A 146 -20.41 -9.13 9.82
N THR A 147 -21.31 -8.21 9.46
CA THR A 147 -22.50 -7.94 10.28
C THR A 147 -23.44 -9.14 10.32
N GLY A 148 -23.69 -9.80 9.18
CA GLY A 148 -24.49 -11.02 9.13
C GLY A 148 -23.84 -12.13 9.94
N SER A 149 -22.53 -12.32 9.78
CA SER A 149 -21.75 -13.28 10.57
C SER A 149 -21.79 -13.01 12.08
N ASN A 150 -21.68 -11.76 12.51
CA ASN A 150 -21.80 -11.40 13.94
C ASN A 150 -23.22 -11.63 14.48
N VAL A 151 -24.27 -11.50 13.66
CA VAL A 151 -25.63 -11.94 14.04
C VAL A 151 -25.67 -13.45 14.26
N LEU A 152 -25.05 -14.24 13.38
CA LEU A 152 -24.94 -15.70 13.58
C LEU A 152 -24.14 -16.02 14.85
N GLY A 153 -23.03 -15.32 15.08
CA GLY A 153 -22.17 -15.50 16.25
C GLY A 153 -22.91 -15.28 17.57
N LEU A 154 -23.68 -14.20 17.68
CA LEU A 154 -24.48 -13.94 18.87
C LEU A 154 -25.71 -14.86 18.97
N ALA A 155 -26.32 -15.24 17.84
CA ALA A 155 -27.46 -16.16 17.84
C ALA A 155 -27.06 -17.58 18.26
N CYS A 156 -25.90 -18.06 17.81
CA CYS A 156 -25.30 -19.31 18.29
C CYS A 156 -24.85 -19.19 19.76
N GLY A 157 -24.24 -18.06 20.12
CA GLY A 157 -23.77 -17.82 21.47
C GLY A 157 -24.90 -17.84 22.50
N ARG A 158 -26.04 -17.19 22.21
CA ARG A 158 -27.20 -17.22 23.11
C ARG A 158 -27.81 -18.61 23.26
N GLU A 159 -27.87 -19.37 22.16
CA GLU A 159 -28.38 -20.74 22.19
C GLU A 159 -27.49 -21.60 23.08
N ALA A 160 -26.17 -21.58 22.83
CA ALA A 160 -25.21 -22.41 23.54
C ALA A 160 -25.13 -22.12 25.05
N ILE A 161 -25.20 -20.84 25.47
CA ILE A 161 -25.13 -20.50 26.90
C ILE A 161 -26.40 -20.91 27.66
N LEU A 162 -27.56 -21.02 27.00
CA LEU A 162 -28.79 -21.49 27.62
C LEU A 162 -28.98 -23.00 27.47
N GLU A 163 -28.42 -23.61 26.43
CA GLU A 163 -28.38 -25.07 26.27
C GLU A 163 -27.60 -25.72 27.43
N LYS A 164 -26.51 -25.08 27.88
CA LYS A 164 -25.78 -25.48 29.11
C LYS A 164 -26.64 -25.45 30.37
N ARG A 165 -27.80 -24.77 30.34
CA ARG A 165 -28.79 -24.69 31.42
C ARG A 165 -30.05 -25.51 31.11
N GLY A 166 -29.98 -26.39 30.10
CA GLY A 166 -31.07 -27.27 29.70
C GLY A 166 -32.23 -26.57 28.97
N GLN A 167 -32.00 -25.42 28.34
CA GLN A 167 -33.02 -24.65 27.64
C GLN A 167 -32.60 -24.36 26.19
N SER A 168 -33.56 -24.34 25.26
CA SER A 168 -33.32 -23.98 23.85
C SER A 168 -34.08 -22.71 23.49
N ILE A 169 -33.37 -21.69 23.00
CA ILE A 169 -34.02 -20.43 22.58
C ILE A 169 -34.73 -20.63 21.25
N GLY A 170 -34.14 -21.41 20.34
CA GLY A 170 -34.76 -21.78 19.05
C GLY A 170 -36.16 -22.38 19.22
N GLU A 171 -36.35 -23.23 20.24
CA GLU A 171 -37.61 -23.94 20.47
C GLU A 171 -38.64 -23.17 21.32
N VAL A 172 -38.23 -22.61 22.47
CA VAL A 172 -39.19 -22.01 23.42
C VAL A 172 -39.19 -20.47 23.42
N GLY A 173 -38.25 -19.85 22.70
CA GLY A 173 -38.07 -18.41 22.65
C GLY A 173 -37.26 -17.85 23.84
N LEU A 174 -36.66 -16.66 23.62
CA LEU A 174 -35.67 -16.07 24.53
C LEU A 174 -36.18 -15.86 25.96
N LEU A 175 -37.39 -15.29 26.10
CA LEU A 175 -37.96 -14.97 27.42
C LEU A 175 -38.22 -16.24 28.24
N ALA A 176 -38.87 -17.24 27.64
CA ALA A 176 -39.22 -18.49 28.32
C ALA A 176 -37.96 -19.29 28.69
N ALA A 177 -36.98 -19.35 27.79
CA ALA A 177 -35.70 -20.00 28.04
C ALA A 177 -34.95 -19.34 29.21
N CYS A 178 -34.86 -18.00 29.24
CA CYS A 178 -34.22 -17.27 30.32
C CYS A 178 -34.91 -17.50 31.68
N LEU A 179 -36.23 -17.38 31.73
CA LEU A 179 -37.00 -17.60 32.97
C LEU A 179 -36.79 -19.01 33.52
N SER A 180 -36.86 -20.02 32.65
CA SER A 180 -36.67 -21.43 33.02
C SER A 180 -35.24 -21.74 33.45
N ALA A 181 -34.25 -21.06 32.87
CA ALA A 181 -32.83 -21.18 33.20
C ALA A 181 -32.38 -20.33 34.42
N GLY A 182 -33.30 -19.59 35.05
CA GLY A 182 -32.97 -18.66 36.13
C GLY A 182 -32.06 -17.50 35.68
N VAL A 183 -32.10 -17.13 34.40
CA VAL A 183 -31.33 -16.03 33.82
C VAL A 183 -32.18 -14.76 33.83
N ARG A 184 -31.69 -13.72 34.51
CA ARG A 184 -32.30 -12.40 34.57
C ARG A 184 -31.62 -11.39 33.65
N GLU A 185 -30.38 -11.65 33.26
CA GLU A 185 -29.60 -10.76 32.40
C GLU A 185 -28.76 -11.55 31.39
N LEU A 186 -28.73 -11.04 30.15
CA LEU A 186 -27.81 -11.48 29.11
C LEU A 186 -26.83 -10.34 28.87
N GLN A 187 -25.55 -10.67 28.78
CA GLN A 187 -24.50 -9.69 28.50
C GLN A 187 -23.57 -10.16 27.39
N ILE A 188 -23.06 -9.18 26.65
CA ILE A 188 -21.99 -9.33 25.67
C ILE A 188 -20.78 -8.57 26.21
N LEU A 189 -19.71 -9.28 26.51
CA LEU A 189 -18.49 -8.72 27.10
C LEU A 189 -17.44 -8.53 26.00
N THR A 190 -16.97 -7.31 25.79
CA THR A 190 -16.07 -6.97 24.67
C THR A 190 -15.15 -5.80 25.03
N SER A 191 -14.11 -5.57 24.23
CA SER A 191 -13.31 -4.35 24.26
C SER A 191 -13.25 -3.73 22.86
N SER A 192 -13.68 -2.48 22.73
CA SER A 192 -13.80 -1.78 21.44
C SER A 192 -14.49 -2.63 20.36
N GLY A 193 -15.66 -3.18 20.69
CA GLY A 193 -16.43 -3.97 19.73
C GLY A 193 -16.88 -3.11 18.56
N HIS A 194 -16.85 -3.66 17.33
CA HIS A 194 -17.36 -2.92 16.18
C HIS A 194 -18.83 -2.54 16.36
N SER A 195 -19.27 -1.39 15.83
CA SER A 195 -20.66 -0.92 15.93
C SER A 195 -21.70 -1.96 15.48
N SER A 196 -21.35 -2.84 14.54
CA SER A 196 -22.20 -3.95 14.11
C SER A 196 -22.54 -4.93 15.23
N LEU A 197 -21.70 -5.05 16.25
CA LEU A 197 -21.97 -5.91 17.41
C LEU A 197 -23.19 -5.43 18.18
N SER A 198 -23.30 -4.13 18.45
CA SER A 198 -24.47 -3.53 19.09
C SER A 198 -25.72 -3.67 18.22
N LYS A 199 -25.58 -3.56 16.88
CA LYS A 199 -26.65 -3.86 15.93
C LYS A 199 -27.07 -5.33 15.99
N ALA A 200 -26.12 -6.26 15.98
CA ALA A 200 -26.38 -7.69 16.07
C ALA A 200 -27.08 -8.05 17.39
N ALA A 201 -26.63 -7.48 18.51
CA ALA A 201 -27.27 -7.63 19.82
C ALA A 201 -28.74 -7.20 19.81
N SER A 202 -29.05 -6.10 19.12
CA SER A 202 -30.44 -5.67 18.92
C SER A 202 -31.26 -6.65 18.09
N VAL A 203 -30.68 -7.23 17.04
CA VAL A 203 -31.38 -8.16 16.14
C VAL A 203 -31.65 -9.49 16.86
N VAL A 204 -30.69 -10.01 17.63
CA VAL A 204 -30.85 -11.27 18.37
C VAL A 204 -31.57 -11.11 19.71
N GLY A 205 -32.18 -9.96 19.98
CA GLY A 205 -33.00 -9.75 21.18
C GLY A 205 -32.23 -9.59 22.50
N PHE A 206 -30.91 -9.39 22.47
CA PHE A 206 -30.13 -9.01 23.66
C PHE A 206 -30.36 -7.55 24.02
N GLY A 207 -30.56 -6.71 23.01
CA GLY A 207 -30.60 -5.26 23.15
C GLY A 207 -29.20 -4.64 23.20
N ARG A 208 -29.11 -3.35 22.84
CA ARG A 208 -27.82 -2.64 22.75
C ARG A 208 -27.14 -2.50 24.11
N GLY A 209 -27.93 -2.32 25.17
CA GLY A 209 -27.43 -2.18 26.54
C GLY A 209 -26.80 -3.45 27.12
N ALA A 210 -26.95 -4.60 26.45
CA ALA A 210 -26.27 -5.84 26.84
C ALA A 210 -24.78 -5.82 26.49
N VAL A 211 -24.34 -4.97 25.57
CA VAL A 211 -22.91 -4.84 25.22
C VAL A 211 -22.19 -4.04 26.31
N LYS A 212 -21.23 -4.69 26.98
CA LYS A 212 -20.41 -4.15 28.06
C LYS A 212 -18.97 -4.03 27.59
N GLU A 213 -18.47 -2.80 27.60
CA GLU A 213 -17.08 -2.47 27.27
C GLU A 213 -16.18 -2.70 28.49
N LEU A 214 -15.24 -3.64 28.36
CA LEU A 214 -14.26 -4.04 29.38
C LEU A 214 -12.84 -3.73 28.89
N ARG A 215 -12.58 -2.44 28.69
CA ARG A 215 -11.30 -1.96 28.15
C ARG A 215 -10.22 -2.03 29.22
N LEU A 216 -9.01 -2.42 28.84
CA LEU A 216 -7.85 -2.46 29.74
C LEU A 216 -7.49 -1.06 30.27
N SER A 217 -7.50 -0.06 29.39
CA SER A 217 -7.18 1.33 29.75
C SER A 217 -7.64 2.32 28.67
N ASP A 218 -7.59 3.61 28.95
CA ASP A 218 -7.84 4.67 27.97
C ASP A 218 -6.75 4.76 26.89
N SER A 219 -5.53 4.29 27.18
CA SER A 219 -4.42 4.24 26.21
C SER A 219 -4.48 3.01 25.30
N GLU A 220 -5.03 1.90 25.80
CA GLU A 220 -5.22 0.65 25.05
C GLU A 220 -6.70 0.22 25.06
N PRO A 221 -7.63 1.04 24.53
CA PRO A 221 -9.06 0.76 24.61
C PRO A 221 -9.49 -0.50 23.86
N TRP A 222 -8.66 -0.97 22.93
CA TRP A 222 -8.90 -2.22 22.19
C TRP A 222 -8.61 -3.46 23.01
N ARG A 223 -7.71 -3.40 24.01
CA ARG A 223 -7.33 -4.54 24.85
C ARG A 223 -8.45 -4.89 25.81
N LEU A 224 -8.68 -6.18 25.97
CA LEU A 224 -9.65 -6.70 26.94
C LEU A 224 -9.00 -6.77 28.33
N ASP A 225 -9.68 -6.20 29.33
CA ASP A 225 -9.31 -6.38 30.73
C ASP A 225 -9.76 -7.76 31.22
N LEU A 226 -8.81 -8.66 31.50
CA LEU A 226 -9.10 -10.02 31.94
C LEU A 226 -9.62 -10.08 33.40
N GLU A 227 -9.25 -9.13 34.25
CA GLU A 227 -9.75 -9.06 35.63
C GLU A 227 -11.19 -8.55 35.66
N ALA A 228 -11.48 -7.51 34.86
CA ALA A 228 -12.84 -7.02 34.67
C ALA A 228 -13.73 -8.08 33.99
N LEU A 229 -13.17 -8.84 33.03
CA LEU A 229 -13.84 -9.98 32.40
C LEU A 229 -14.25 -11.02 33.45
N GLU A 230 -13.33 -11.48 34.29
CA GLU A 230 -13.65 -12.46 35.33
C GLU A 230 -14.71 -11.91 36.31
N THR A 231 -14.58 -10.65 36.72
CA THR A 231 -15.56 -9.99 37.60
C THR A 231 -16.96 -9.95 36.98
N ALA A 232 -17.06 -9.60 35.69
CA ALA A 232 -18.33 -9.56 34.98
C ALA A 232 -18.95 -10.96 34.80
N LEU A 233 -18.12 -11.99 34.61
CA LEU A 233 -18.55 -13.39 34.47
C LEU A 233 -19.08 -14.00 35.79
N GLN A 234 -18.64 -13.51 36.94
CA GLN A 234 -19.10 -13.99 38.27
C GLN A 234 -20.52 -13.54 38.64
N LYS A 235 -21.12 -12.62 37.87
CA LYS A 235 -22.44 -12.07 38.18
C LYS A 235 -23.51 -13.17 38.19
N LYS A 236 -24.20 -13.31 39.33
CA LYS A 236 -25.30 -14.29 39.49
C LYS A 236 -26.46 -14.02 38.54
N ASP A 237 -27.23 -15.06 38.25
CA ASP A 237 -28.42 -15.02 37.38
C ASP A 237 -28.15 -14.39 35.99
N THR A 238 -26.88 -14.39 35.54
CA THR A 238 -26.45 -13.77 34.29
C THR A 238 -25.84 -14.82 33.36
N ALA A 239 -26.05 -14.70 32.06
CA ALA A 239 -25.36 -15.52 31.06
C ALA A 239 -24.63 -14.61 30.05
N SER A 240 -23.44 -15.03 29.64
CA SER A 240 -22.48 -14.15 28.97
C SER A 240 -22.00 -14.72 27.64
N VAL A 241 -21.95 -13.85 26.63
CA VAL A 241 -21.16 -14.07 25.41
C VAL A 241 -19.95 -13.14 25.48
N ILE A 242 -18.75 -13.69 25.27
CA ILE A 242 -17.50 -12.93 25.14
C ILE A 242 -17.29 -12.68 23.66
N VAL A 243 -17.04 -11.43 23.28
CA VAL A 243 -16.72 -11.05 21.90
C VAL A 243 -15.33 -10.42 21.87
N LEU A 244 -14.45 -11.02 21.08
CA LEU A 244 -13.07 -10.59 20.93
C LEU A 244 -12.88 -9.96 19.53
N SER A 245 -12.46 -8.71 19.48
CA SER A 245 -12.07 -8.07 18.22
C SER A 245 -10.69 -8.55 17.78
N ALA A 246 -10.62 -9.17 16.60
CA ALA A 246 -9.36 -9.47 15.91
C ALA A 246 -9.18 -8.46 14.77
N GLY A 247 -8.69 -7.28 15.11
CA GLY A 247 -8.67 -6.10 14.25
C GLY A 247 -9.74 -5.09 14.66
N GLU A 248 -9.48 -4.30 15.70
CA GLU A 248 -10.29 -3.14 16.07
C GLU A 248 -10.26 -2.11 14.94
N VAL A 249 -11.39 -1.49 14.63
CA VAL A 249 -11.55 -0.73 13.39
C VAL A 249 -10.66 0.49 13.30
N ASN A 250 -10.43 1.25 14.36
CA ASN A 250 -9.63 2.47 14.33
C ASN A 250 -8.14 2.21 14.21
N THR A 251 -7.65 1.22 14.94
CA THR A 251 -6.21 1.01 15.14
C THR A 251 -5.68 -0.25 14.46
N GLY A 252 -6.58 -1.16 14.05
CA GLY A 252 -6.22 -2.48 13.52
C GLY A 252 -5.68 -3.44 14.58
N ARG A 253 -5.75 -3.08 15.87
CA ARG A 253 -5.17 -3.84 16.99
C ARG A 253 -6.06 -5.00 17.45
N TYR A 254 -5.53 -5.84 18.32
CA TYR A 254 -6.19 -7.07 18.78
C TYR A 254 -6.57 -6.96 20.25
N ALA A 255 -7.71 -7.56 20.61
CA ALA A 255 -8.19 -7.57 22.00
C ALA A 255 -7.21 -8.28 22.94
N LEU A 256 -6.48 -9.27 22.44
CA LEU A 256 -5.51 -10.07 23.18
C LEU A 256 -4.11 -9.97 22.53
N THR A 257 -3.08 -10.29 23.30
CA THR A 257 -1.67 -10.24 22.90
C THR A 257 -1.13 -11.56 22.37
N GLY A 258 -1.83 -12.66 22.64
CA GLY A 258 -1.54 -13.95 22.02
C GLY A 258 -2.15 -15.12 22.78
N VAL A 259 -1.59 -16.31 22.52
CA VAL A 259 -2.21 -17.57 22.90
C VAL A 259 -2.42 -17.75 24.41
N GLU A 260 -1.53 -17.25 25.27
CA GLU A 260 -1.70 -17.40 26.73
C GLU A 260 -2.91 -16.63 27.26
N GLU A 261 -3.14 -15.41 26.79
CA GLU A 261 -4.34 -14.65 27.15
C GLU A 261 -5.60 -15.32 26.58
N MET A 262 -5.52 -15.88 25.36
CA MET A 262 -6.65 -16.60 24.78
C MET A 262 -6.99 -17.88 25.55
N ARG A 263 -5.99 -18.63 26.04
CA ARG A 263 -6.18 -19.76 26.96
C ARG A 263 -6.85 -19.30 28.24
N LYS A 264 -6.44 -18.16 28.80
CA LYS A 264 -7.07 -17.60 30.00
C LYS A 264 -8.55 -17.26 29.76
N VAL A 265 -8.88 -16.65 28.62
CA VAL A 265 -10.29 -16.36 28.25
C VAL A 265 -11.08 -17.67 28.09
N ARG A 266 -10.49 -18.71 27.47
CA ARG A 266 -11.11 -20.04 27.36
C ARG A 266 -11.39 -20.66 28.73
N GLU A 267 -10.42 -20.66 29.64
CA GLU A 267 -10.60 -21.14 31.02
C GLU A 267 -11.74 -20.43 31.74
N LEU A 268 -11.81 -19.10 31.62
CA LEU A 268 -12.89 -18.30 32.20
C LEU A 268 -14.25 -18.64 31.57
N ALA A 269 -14.29 -18.78 30.24
CA ALA A 269 -15.51 -19.15 29.55
C ALA A 269 -16.00 -20.54 29.94
N ASP A 270 -15.10 -21.51 30.15
CA ASP A 270 -15.46 -22.85 30.62
C ASP A 270 -15.95 -22.82 32.06
N LYS A 271 -15.23 -22.12 32.95
CA LYS A 271 -15.58 -21.98 34.37
C LYS A 271 -16.97 -21.37 34.58
N TYR A 272 -17.34 -20.35 33.81
CA TYR A 272 -18.61 -19.62 33.97
C TYR A 272 -19.66 -19.96 32.91
N GLY A 273 -19.38 -20.93 32.03
CA GLY A 273 -20.32 -21.39 31.01
C GLY A 273 -20.56 -20.39 29.86
N ALA A 274 -19.65 -19.46 29.60
CA ALA A 274 -19.78 -18.48 28.53
C ALA A 274 -19.48 -19.08 27.13
N TRP A 275 -19.82 -18.29 26.10
CA TRP A 275 -19.47 -18.54 24.69
C TRP A 275 -18.44 -17.52 24.22
N ILE A 276 -17.44 -17.92 23.43
CA ILE A 276 -16.44 -17.00 22.85
C ILE A 276 -16.69 -16.85 21.35
N HIS A 277 -17.00 -15.64 20.92
CA HIS A 277 -17.05 -15.26 19.51
C HIS A 277 -15.89 -14.33 19.17
N VAL A 278 -15.17 -14.59 18.08
CA VAL A 278 -14.14 -13.68 17.56
C VAL A 278 -14.69 -12.95 16.35
N ASP A 279 -14.74 -11.61 16.41
CA ASP A 279 -14.94 -10.78 15.22
C ASP A 279 -13.60 -10.63 14.50
N GLY A 280 -13.34 -11.57 13.58
CA GLY A 280 -12.14 -11.62 12.75
C GLY A 280 -12.33 -11.06 11.36
N ALA A 281 -13.29 -10.15 11.14
CA ALA A 281 -13.70 -9.71 9.80
C ALA A 281 -12.53 -9.36 8.85
N PHE A 282 -11.44 -8.79 9.37
CA PHE A 282 -10.22 -8.59 8.58
C PHE A 282 -8.94 -9.03 9.31
N GLY A 283 -8.78 -8.80 10.61
CA GLY A 283 -7.52 -9.08 11.30
C GLY A 283 -7.15 -10.57 11.34
N ILE A 284 -8.11 -11.49 11.17
CA ILE A 284 -7.83 -12.93 11.12
C ILE A 284 -6.83 -13.31 10.02
N PHE A 285 -6.78 -12.55 8.92
CA PHE A 285 -5.88 -12.81 7.81
C PHE A 285 -4.40 -12.62 8.18
N ALA A 286 -4.07 -12.05 9.35
CA ALA A 286 -2.71 -12.11 9.86
C ALA A 286 -2.19 -13.57 10.00
N ARG A 287 -3.07 -14.57 10.14
CA ARG A 287 -2.70 -16.00 10.13
C ARG A 287 -2.23 -16.51 8.75
N ALA A 288 -2.50 -15.76 7.69
CA ALA A 288 -2.09 -16.06 6.33
C ALA A 288 -0.87 -15.24 5.88
N LEU A 289 -0.30 -14.39 6.76
CA LEU A 289 0.96 -13.71 6.50
C LEU A 289 2.11 -14.73 6.31
N PRO A 290 3.20 -14.32 5.65
CA PRO A 290 4.42 -15.12 5.54
C PRO A 290 4.95 -15.56 6.93
N GLU A 291 5.71 -16.65 7.01
CA GLU A 291 6.20 -17.23 8.29
C GLU A 291 7.45 -16.55 8.85
N GLU A 292 8.03 -15.63 8.10
CA GLU A 292 9.21 -14.84 8.41
C GLU A 292 9.02 -14.05 9.72
N ASP A 293 10.14 -13.75 10.38
CA ASP A 293 10.14 -13.12 11.70
C ASP A 293 9.49 -11.72 11.70
N ASP A 294 9.54 -11.00 10.57
CA ASP A 294 8.96 -9.66 10.39
C ASP A 294 7.44 -9.60 10.62
N TYR A 295 6.73 -10.72 10.50
CA TYR A 295 5.28 -10.81 10.71
C TYR A 295 4.92 -11.57 11.99
N LYS A 296 5.92 -12.05 12.76
CA LYS A 296 5.70 -12.90 13.94
C LYS A 296 4.77 -12.25 14.94
N ILE A 297 4.98 -10.98 15.29
CA ILE A 297 4.13 -10.27 16.25
C ILE A 297 2.67 -10.27 15.80
N LEU A 298 2.40 -10.01 14.51
CA LEU A 298 1.02 -10.01 14.00
C LEU A 298 0.40 -11.40 14.07
N ARG A 299 1.15 -12.46 13.73
CA ARG A 299 0.69 -13.85 13.86
C ARG A 299 0.42 -14.22 15.32
N ASP A 300 1.30 -13.82 16.24
CA ASP A 300 1.14 -14.06 17.67
C ASP A 300 -0.16 -13.41 18.20
N ARG A 301 -0.51 -12.20 17.74
CA ARG A 301 -1.75 -11.49 18.16
C ARG A 301 -3.05 -12.22 17.78
N VAL A 302 -3.01 -13.08 16.76
CA VAL A 302 -4.14 -13.90 16.30
C VAL A 302 -3.94 -15.38 16.61
N ASP A 303 -2.94 -15.72 17.40
CA ASP A 303 -2.70 -17.09 17.83
C ASP A 303 -3.70 -17.51 18.92
N GLY A 304 -4.07 -18.79 18.95
CA GLY A 304 -5.06 -19.31 19.87
C GLY A 304 -6.52 -19.01 19.51
N ILE A 305 -6.83 -18.22 18.48
CA ILE A 305 -8.24 -17.92 18.12
C ILE A 305 -9.04 -19.19 17.77
N GLU A 306 -8.36 -20.28 17.41
CA GLU A 306 -8.97 -21.60 17.24
C GLU A 306 -9.60 -22.17 18.53
N LEU A 307 -9.32 -21.58 19.70
CA LEU A 307 -9.97 -21.88 20.98
C LEU A 307 -11.34 -21.20 21.13
N ALA A 308 -11.68 -20.25 20.25
CA ALA A 308 -12.99 -19.62 20.22
C ALA A 308 -14.08 -20.61 19.79
N ASP A 309 -15.32 -20.30 20.12
CA ASP A 309 -16.47 -21.14 19.77
C ASP A 309 -17.00 -20.79 18.37
N SER A 310 -16.96 -19.51 17.99
CA SER A 310 -17.24 -19.05 16.63
C SER A 310 -16.37 -17.89 16.16
N ILE A 311 -16.25 -17.73 14.84
CA ILE A 311 -15.41 -16.72 14.20
C ILE A 311 -16.17 -16.09 13.02
N THR A 312 -16.09 -14.77 12.92
CA THR A 312 -16.50 -13.99 11.74
C THR A 312 -15.31 -13.74 10.82
N VAL A 313 -15.51 -13.89 9.51
CA VAL A 313 -14.54 -13.54 8.45
C VAL A 313 -15.26 -12.74 7.35
N ASP A 314 -14.55 -11.83 6.67
CA ASP A 314 -15.11 -11.04 5.58
C ASP A 314 -14.22 -11.08 4.32
N GLY A 315 -14.72 -11.74 3.28
CA GLY A 315 -14.00 -11.96 2.03
C GLY A 315 -13.80 -10.69 1.21
N HIS A 316 -14.79 -9.80 1.17
CA HIS A 316 -14.70 -8.56 0.39
C HIS A 316 -13.74 -7.51 0.99
N LYS A 317 -13.01 -7.90 2.04
CA LYS A 317 -11.90 -7.14 2.62
C LYS A 317 -10.59 -7.71 2.09
N LEU A 318 -9.92 -8.55 2.86
CA LEU A 318 -8.57 -8.98 2.55
C LEU A 318 -8.49 -10.17 1.58
N LEU A 319 -9.59 -10.91 1.36
CA LEU A 319 -9.66 -11.90 0.28
C LEU A 319 -9.92 -11.24 -1.10
N ASN A 320 -10.21 -9.94 -1.15
CA ASN A 320 -10.37 -9.16 -2.39
C ASN A 320 -11.37 -9.80 -3.38
N VAL A 321 -12.49 -10.30 -2.87
CA VAL A 321 -13.65 -10.75 -3.66
C VAL A 321 -14.75 -9.68 -3.72
N PRO A 322 -15.65 -9.71 -4.72
CA PRO A 322 -16.75 -8.75 -4.80
C PRO A 322 -17.67 -8.74 -3.57
N TYR A 323 -18.33 -7.60 -3.37
CA TYR A 323 -19.44 -7.49 -2.43
C TYR A 323 -20.65 -8.29 -2.95
N ASP A 324 -21.40 -8.99 -2.11
CA ASP A 324 -21.23 -9.23 -0.68
C ASP A 324 -20.60 -10.61 -0.40
N CYS A 325 -19.78 -10.74 0.65
CA CYS A 325 -19.10 -12.00 0.94
C CYS A 325 -18.57 -12.08 2.38
N GLY A 326 -19.42 -12.42 3.34
CA GLY A 326 -18.99 -12.79 4.70
C GLY A 326 -18.96 -14.29 4.90
N MET A 327 -18.25 -14.77 5.91
CA MET A 327 -18.26 -16.17 6.32
C MET A 327 -18.36 -16.27 7.83
N PHE A 328 -19.16 -17.24 8.29
CA PHE A 328 -19.29 -17.60 9.68
C PHE A 328 -18.72 -19.01 9.89
N LEU A 329 -17.86 -19.15 10.90
CA LEU A 329 -17.27 -20.43 11.30
C LEU A 329 -17.65 -20.73 12.76
N THR A 330 -17.93 -21.98 13.08
CA THR A 330 -18.19 -22.47 14.43
C THR A 330 -17.61 -23.87 14.62
N ARG A 331 -17.08 -24.15 15.82
CA ARG A 331 -16.62 -25.50 16.19
C ARG A 331 -17.77 -26.47 16.44
N SER A 332 -18.99 -25.96 16.65
CA SER A 332 -20.18 -26.78 16.88
C SER A 332 -21.10 -26.71 15.66
N PRO A 333 -21.04 -27.67 14.70
CA PRO A 333 -21.94 -27.67 13.56
C PRO A 333 -23.42 -27.77 13.96
N ALA A 334 -23.71 -28.53 15.02
CA ALA A 334 -25.07 -28.75 15.50
C ALA A 334 -25.76 -27.45 15.94
N ILE A 335 -25.01 -26.48 16.50
CA ILE A 335 -25.59 -25.21 16.97
C ILE A 335 -26.23 -24.42 15.83
N LEU A 336 -25.75 -24.58 14.60
CA LEU A 336 -26.33 -23.91 13.44
C LEU A 336 -27.76 -24.40 13.21
N GLN A 337 -27.98 -25.71 13.31
CA GLN A 337 -29.32 -26.30 13.14
C GLN A 337 -30.24 -25.96 14.32
N SER A 338 -29.71 -25.93 15.56
CA SER A 338 -30.50 -25.53 16.73
C SER A 338 -31.06 -24.10 16.61
N VAL A 339 -30.40 -23.23 15.83
CA VAL A 339 -30.79 -21.82 15.70
C VAL A 339 -31.50 -21.52 14.37
N PHE A 340 -31.07 -22.12 13.27
CA PHE A 340 -31.43 -21.69 11.91
C PHE A 340 -32.26 -22.71 11.13
N THR A 341 -32.67 -23.83 11.74
CA THR A 341 -33.52 -24.79 11.05
C THR A 341 -34.81 -24.13 10.57
N ASN A 342 -35.15 -24.36 9.30
CA ASN A 342 -36.42 -23.92 8.74
C ASN A 342 -37.47 -25.04 8.92
N PRO A 343 -38.47 -24.89 9.81
CA PRO A 343 -39.43 -25.95 10.05
C PRO A 343 -40.41 -26.14 8.88
N ASN A 344 -40.71 -27.39 8.53
CA ASN A 344 -41.90 -27.81 7.78
C ASN A 344 -42.08 -27.25 6.34
N ALA A 345 -41.02 -27.02 5.58
CA ALA A 345 -41.16 -26.88 4.13
C ALA A 345 -41.15 -28.27 3.46
N ALA A 346 -42.34 -28.85 3.22
CA ALA A 346 -42.48 -30.20 2.65
C ALA A 346 -41.72 -30.39 1.31
N TYR A 347 -41.54 -29.32 0.53
CA TYR A 347 -40.79 -29.30 -0.73
C TYR A 347 -39.26 -29.16 -0.55
N LEU A 348 -38.79 -28.85 0.66
CA LEU A 348 -37.36 -28.70 1.03
C LEU A 348 -36.86 -29.90 1.84
N SER A 349 -37.67 -30.96 1.97
CA SER A 349 -37.31 -32.16 2.74
C SER A 349 -36.04 -32.80 2.16
N THR A 350 -34.93 -32.62 2.87
CA THR A 350 -33.63 -33.19 2.55
C THR A 350 -33.68 -34.68 2.82
N GLY A 351 -33.82 -35.49 1.78
CA GLY A 351 -33.65 -36.93 1.87
C GLY A 351 -32.20 -37.29 2.20
N GLY A 352 -32.00 -38.05 3.28
CA GLY A 352 -30.76 -38.79 3.58
C GLY A 352 -29.68 -38.02 4.37
N ALA A 353 -28.89 -38.80 5.13
CA ALA A 353 -27.73 -38.35 5.90
C ALA A 353 -26.58 -37.89 4.98
N SER A 354 -26.66 -36.69 4.41
CA SER A 354 -25.51 -36.04 3.76
C SER A 354 -24.59 -35.40 4.80
N THR A 355 -23.28 -35.42 4.54
CA THR A 355 -22.29 -34.72 5.36
C THR A 355 -22.30 -33.21 5.14
N ILE A 356 -22.86 -32.73 4.02
CA ILE A 356 -22.99 -31.30 3.71
C ILE A 356 -24.42 -30.86 4.06
N PRO A 357 -24.59 -29.97 5.04
CA PRO A 357 -25.92 -29.45 5.39
C PRO A 357 -26.46 -28.53 4.29
N SER A 358 -27.78 -28.50 4.15
CA SER A 358 -28.43 -27.50 3.29
C SER A 358 -28.30 -26.11 3.91
N PRO A 359 -27.76 -25.11 3.18
CA PRO A 359 -27.52 -23.76 3.70
C PRO A 359 -28.71 -23.06 4.38
N LEU A 360 -29.94 -23.29 3.89
CA LEU A 360 -31.16 -22.72 4.50
C LEU A 360 -31.40 -23.11 5.97
N ASN A 361 -30.75 -24.18 6.45
CA ASN A 361 -30.92 -24.69 7.83
C ASN A 361 -29.72 -24.35 8.73
N ILE A 362 -28.73 -23.62 8.22
CA ILE A 362 -27.50 -23.29 8.94
C ILE A 362 -27.11 -21.80 8.83
N GLY A 363 -27.97 -20.97 8.25
CA GLY A 363 -27.77 -19.54 8.07
C GLY A 363 -29.10 -18.78 8.05
N LEU A 364 -29.05 -17.45 7.92
CA LEU A 364 -30.23 -16.60 8.00
C LEU A 364 -31.09 -16.64 6.73
N GLU A 365 -30.47 -16.70 5.55
CA GLU A 365 -31.21 -16.58 4.29
C GLU A 365 -31.73 -17.93 3.81
N ASN A 366 -33.00 -17.95 3.39
CA ASN A 366 -33.52 -19.06 2.59
C ASN A 366 -32.92 -18.97 1.17
N SER A 367 -33.29 -17.95 0.38
CA SER A 367 -32.70 -17.74 -0.95
C SER A 367 -31.38 -16.98 -0.86
N ARG A 368 -30.33 -17.50 -1.51
CA ARG A 368 -28.97 -16.94 -1.41
C ARG A 368 -28.18 -17.07 -2.71
N ARG A 369 -27.41 -16.01 -2.99
CA ARG A 369 -26.47 -15.92 -4.10
C ARG A 369 -25.33 -16.94 -3.95
N PHE A 370 -24.78 -17.40 -5.06
CA PHE A 370 -23.62 -18.30 -5.08
C PHE A 370 -22.30 -17.59 -4.73
N ARG A 371 -22.22 -17.00 -3.53
CA ARG A 371 -21.07 -16.22 -3.01
C ARG A 371 -19.76 -17.02 -2.95
N ALA A 372 -19.87 -18.33 -2.86
CA ALA A 372 -18.72 -19.21 -2.78
C ALA A 372 -17.87 -19.23 -4.06
N LEU A 373 -18.46 -19.00 -5.24
CA LEU A 373 -17.72 -19.11 -6.50
C LEU A 373 -16.56 -18.11 -6.62
N PRO A 374 -16.73 -16.79 -6.37
CA PRO A 374 -15.60 -15.86 -6.37
C PRO A 374 -14.58 -16.14 -5.27
N ALA A 375 -15.01 -16.56 -4.08
CA ALA A 375 -14.10 -16.95 -2.99
C ALA A 375 -13.26 -18.19 -3.35
N TYR A 376 -13.91 -19.22 -3.89
CA TYR A 376 -13.25 -20.42 -4.39
C TYR A 376 -12.22 -20.09 -5.48
N ALA A 377 -12.58 -19.23 -6.42
CA ALA A 377 -11.69 -18.85 -7.51
C ALA A 377 -10.42 -18.13 -7.02
N VAL A 378 -10.54 -17.24 -6.03
CA VAL A 378 -9.37 -16.60 -5.38
C VAL A 378 -8.54 -17.61 -4.61
N LEU A 379 -9.18 -18.42 -3.75
CA LEU A 379 -8.47 -19.41 -2.93
C LEU A 379 -7.72 -20.44 -3.80
N LEU A 380 -8.28 -20.80 -4.95
CA LEU A 380 -7.68 -21.73 -5.90
C LEU A 380 -6.53 -21.10 -6.70
N SER A 381 -6.68 -19.85 -7.14
CA SER A 381 -5.69 -19.17 -7.99
C SER A 381 -4.49 -18.62 -7.23
N GLU A 382 -4.73 -17.96 -6.09
CA GLU A 382 -3.67 -17.36 -5.28
C GLU A 382 -3.03 -18.40 -4.35
N GLY A 383 -3.82 -19.35 -3.86
CA GLY A 383 -3.38 -20.30 -2.83
C GLY A 383 -2.82 -19.59 -1.59
N ARG A 384 -2.08 -20.33 -0.76
CA ARG A 384 -1.39 -19.72 0.40
C ARG A 384 -0.28 -18.74 -0.02
N PRO A 385 0.62 -19.05 -0.97
CA PRO A 385 1.72 -18.15 -1.29
C PRO A 385 1.26 -16.81 -1.90
N GLY A 386 0.27 -16.84 -2.80
CA GLY A 386 -0.29 -15.62 -3.40
C GLY A 386 -0.98 -14.75 -2.36
N MET A 387 -1.81 -15.36 -1.50
CA MET A 387 -2.45 -14.64 -0.40
C MET A 387 -1.43 -14.04 0.58
N ALA A 388 -0.39 -14.79 0.96
CA ALA A 388 0.67 -14.30 1.83
C ALA A 388 1.40 -13.09 1.22
N ASN A 389 1.71 -13.14 -0.07
CA ASN A 389 2.35 -12.03 -0.78
C ASN A 389 1.46 -10.78 -0.87
N LEU A 390 0.16 -10.94 -1.16
CA LEU A 390 -0.79 -9.83 -1.18
C LEU A 390 -0.86 -9.12 0.19
N LEU A 391 -0.98 -9.90 1.27
CA LEU A 391 -1.03 -9.39 2.63
C LEU A 391 0.31 -8.72 3.04
N ALA A 392 1.44 -9.32 2.65
CA ALA A 392 2.77 -8.78 2.89
C ALA A 392 2.95 -7.40 2.27
N ASN A 393 2.51 -7.19 1.02
CA ASN A 393 2.58 -5.90 0.34
C ASN A 393 1.71 -4.83 1.02
N MET A 394 0.49 -5.19 1.41
CA MET A 394 -0.41 -4.29 2.14
C MET A 394 0.23 -3.85 3.47
N THR A 395 0.79 -4.80 4.22
CA THR A 395 1.48 -4.53 5.48
C THR A 395 2.75 -3.71 5.29
N ALA A 396 3.55 -4.00 4.28
CA ALA A 396 4.76 -3.24 3.97
C ALA A 396 4.44 -1.77 3.67
N LEU A 397 3.41 -1.49 2.84
CA LEU A 397 2.96 -0.13 2.58
C LEU A 397 2.47 0.56 3.86
N SER A 398 1.63 -0.10 4.68
CA SER A 398 1.17 0.47 5.95
C SER A 398 2.34 0.82 6.89
N ARG A 399 3.31 -0.07 7.04
CA ARG A 399 4.49 0.15 7.89
C ARG A 399 5.38 1.27 7.36
N ARG A 400 5.57 1.38 6.04
CA ARG A 400 6.35 2.45 5.42
C ARG A 400 5.70 3.82 5.60
N VAL A 401 4.38 3.91 5.43
CA VAL A 401 3.63 5.15 5.71
C VAL A 401 3.68 5.50 7.20
N ALA A 402 3.52 4.52 8.08
CA ALA A 402 3.60 4.75 9.51
C ALA A 402 5.00 5.23 9.96
N ALA A 403 6.08 4.68 9.40
CA ALA A 403 7.45 5.15 9.65
C ALA A 403 7.61 6.63 9.27
N PHE A 404 7.13 7.02 8.09
CA PHE A 404 7.16 8.43 7.67
C PHE A 404 6.37 9.33 8.63
N LEU A 405 5.19 8.91 9.07
CA LEU A 405 4.34 9.68 9.97
C LEU A 405 4.97 9.84 11.35
N ARG A 406 5.58 8.78 11.88
CA ARG A 406 6.32 8.79 13.15
C ARG A 406 7.44 9.82 13.14
N ASP A 407 8.20 9.86 12.05
CA ASP A 407 9.38 10.71 11.94
C ASP A 407 9.03 12.13 11.42
N SER A 408 7.73 12.44 11.27
CA SER A 408 7.24 13.71 10.74
C SER A 408 7.20 14.83 11.78
N GLU A 409 7.60 16.04 11.40
CA GLU A 409 7.39 17.25 12.18
C GLU A 409 5.94 17.76 12.12
N TYR A 410 5.16 17.30 11.13
CA TYR A 410 3.83 17.84 10.82
C TYR A 410 2.67 16.90 11.20
N TYR A 411 2.94 15.60 11.22
CA TYR A 411 1.96 14.58 11.55
C TYR A 411 2.37 13.78 12.78
N GLU A 412 1.38 13.22 13.45
CA GLU A 412 1.52 12.33 14.60
C GLU A 412 0.94 10.97 14.20
N LEU A 413 1.73 9.92 14.34
CA LEU A 413 1.26 8.54 14.27
C LEU A 413 0.45 8.21 15.54
N LEU A 414 -0.70 7.58 15.36
CA LEU A 414 -1.59 7.15 16.44
C LEU A 414 -1.68 5.61 16.45
N PRO A 415 -2.02 4.97 17.57
CA PRO A 415 -2.49 5.54 18.86
C PRO A 415 -1.39 6.11 19.76
N ASP A 416 -0.13 5.84 19.43
CA ASP A 416 1.08 6.21 20.16
C ASP A 416 2.19 6.57 19.15
N ASP A 417 2.95 7.63 19.42
CA ASP A 417 4.04 8.08 18.56
C ASP A 417 5.24 7.12 18.62
N GLY A 418 5.37 6.36 19.71
CA GLY A 418 6.32 5.27 19.89
C GLY A 418 5.85 3.92 19.32
N ALA A 419 4.74 3.86 18.59
CA ALA A 419 4.15 2.61 18.14
C ALA A 419 5.16 1.71 17.41
N ASN A 420 5.29 0.48 17.89
CA ASN A 420 6.10 -0.53 17.23
C ASN A 420 5.51 -0.82 15.83
N LEU A 421 6.25 -0.47 14.77
CA LEU A 421 5.82 -0.64 13.38
C LEU A 421 5.51 -2.11 13.05
N ASN A 422 6.16 -3.07 13.70
CA ASN A 422 5.89 -4.50 13.48
C ASN A 422 4.49 -4.93 13.92
N GLU A 423 3.82 -4.07 14.68
CA GLU A 423 2.53 -4.31 15.29
C GLU A 423 1.40 -3.68 14.44
N ILE A 424 1.75 -2.99 13.35
CA ILE A 424 0.86 -2.44 12.32
C ILE A 424 0.62 -3.50 11.24
N PHE A 425 -0.64 -3.89 11.04
CA PHE A 425 -1.05 -4.84 10.00
C PHE A 425 -1.48 -4.16 8.71
N MET A 426 -2.60 -3.42 8.73
CA MET A 426 -3.15 -2.77 7.53
C MET A 426 -3.80 -1.41 7.81
N ILE A 427 -3.90 -1.01 9.08
CA ILE A 427 -4.51 0.26 9.49
C ILE A 427 -3.39 1.20 9.94
N VAL A 428 -3.37 2.39 9.36
CA VAL A 428 -2.55 3.51 9.80
C VAL A 428 -3.48 4.62 10.27
N LEU A 429 -3.37 4.97 11.54
CA LEU A 429 -4.14 6.02 12.17
C LEU A 429 -3.20 7.20 12.43
N PHE A 430 -3.59 8.41 12.05
CA PHE A 430 -2.75 9.59 12.25
C PHE A 430 -3.56 10.87 12.27
N ARG A 431 -2.92 11.96 12.70
CA ARG A 431 -3.48 13.31 12.60
C ARG A 431 -2.36 14.31 12.33
N ALA A 432 -2.71 15.52 11.91
CA ALA A 432 -1.76 16.62 11.89
C ALA A 432 -1.48 17.10 13.32
N LYS A 433 -0.24 17.52 13.61
CA LYS A 433 0.13 18.18 14.87
C LYS A 433 -0.50 19.57 14.99
N ASN A 434 -0.85 20.19 13.86
CA ASN A 434 -1.69 21.38 13.83
C ASN A 434 -3.17 20.98 13.97
N SER A 435 -3.75 21.23 15.14
CA SER A 435 -5.14 20.86 15.45
C SER A 435 -6.17 21.49 14.51
N THR A 436 -5.95 22.73 14.04
CA THR A 436 -6.87 23.41 13.12
C THR A 436 -6.92 22.73 11.76
N LEU A 437 -5.80 22.15 11.30
CA LEU A 437 -5.77 21.42 10.03
C LEU A 437 -6.63 20.15 10.10
N ASN A 438 -6.73 19.51 11.27
CA ASN A 438 -7.51 18.27 11.42
C ASN A 438 -9.01 18.45 11.15
N ASP A 439 -9.52 19.69 11.18
CA ASP A 439 -10.92 19.97 10.85
C ASP A 439 -11.27 19.71 9.38
N GLU A 440 -10.29 19.89 8.50
CA GLU A 440 -10.41 19.82 7.05
C GLU A 440 -9.45 18.79 6.41
N LEU A 441 -8.56 18.16 7.19
CA LEU A 441 -7.49 17.29 6.68
C LEU A 441 -8.01 16.14 5.79
N VAL A 442 -9.03 15.41 6.25
CA VAL A 442 -9.66 14.33 5.48
C VAL A 442 -10.25 14.86 4.18
N GLN A 443 -10.92 16.01 4.24
CA GLN A 443 -11.50 16.65 3.06
C GLN A 443 -10.40 17.05 2.08
N LYS A 444 -9.36 17.76 2.53
CA LYS A 444 -8.22 18.17 1.71
C LYS A 444 -7.51 16.98 1.05
N ILE A 445 -7.33 15.86 1.76
CA ILE A 445 -6.77 14.64 1.16
C ILE A 445 -7.70 14.11 0.06
N ASN A 446 -9.00 13.99 0.34
CA ASN A 446 -9.97 13.42 -0.61
C ASN A 446 -10.24 14.35 -1.81
N GLU A 447 -10.12 15.67 -1.65
CA GLU A 447 -10.24 16.66 -2.73
C GLU A 447 -9.14 16.53 -3.79
N THR A 448 -8.00 15.93 -3.44
CA THR A 448 -6.96 15.61 -4.44
C THR A 448 -7.44 14.58 -5.47
N ARG A 449 -8.49 13.80 -5.15
CA ARG A 449 -9.01 12.66 -5.92
C ARG A 449 -7.99 11.52 -6.16
N GLN A 450 -6.74 11.66 -5.72
CA GLN A 450 -5.67 10.68 -5.95
C GLN A 450 -5.72 9.49 -4.98
N MET A 451 -6.31 9.69 -3.81
CA MET A 451 -6.57 8.66 -2.80
C MET A 451 -7.87 8.96 -2.05
N TYR A 452 -8.42 7.95 -1.40
CA TYR A 452 -9.55 8.11 -0.48
C TYR A 452 -9.17 7.63 0.92
N VAL A 453 -9.41 8.44 1.94
CA VAL A 453 -9.25 8.09 3.34
C VAL A 453 -10.53 8.37 4.12
N SER A 454 -10.75 7.58 5.17
CA SER A 454 -11.86 7.77 6.11
C SER A 454 -11.44 8.66 7.29
N GLY A 455 -12.34 9.54 7.73
CA GLY A 455 -12.19 10.24 9.00
C GLY A 455 -12.61 9.36 10.18
N THR A 456 -11.99 9.59 11.33
CA THR A 456 -12.38 8.99 12.60
C THR A 456 -12.10 9.97 13.76
N SER A 457 -12.33 9.53 15.00
CA SER A 457 -11.88 10.23 16.19
C SER A 457 -10.98 9.34 17.05
N TRP A 458 -9.91 9.92 17.56
CA TRP A 458 -9.02 9.33 18.57
C TRP A 458 -8.92 10.28 19.76
N LYS A 459 -9.21 9.79 20.98
CA LYS A 459 -9.22 10.59 22.23
C LYS A 459 -10.03 11.90 22.13
N GLY A 460 -11.16 11.87 21.39
CA GLY A 460 -12.06 13.01 21.22
C GLY A 460 -11.65 14.00 20.12
N GLU A 461 -10.52 13.78 19.46
CA GLU A 461 -10.02 14.64 18.38
C GLU A 461 -10.18 13.96 17.02
N LYS A 462 -10.29 14.75 15.94
CA LYS A 462 -10.36 14.23 14.57
C LYS A 462 -9.04 13.61 14.15
N ALA A 463 -9.13 12.45 13.50
CA ALA A 463 -7.99 11.72 12.96
C ALA A 463 -8.31 11.19 11.56
N VAL A 464 -7.26 10.92 10.80
CA VAL A 464 -7.29 10.23 9.51
C VAL A 464 -7.02 8.76 9.74
N ARG A 465 -7.86 7.93 9.12
CA ARG A 465 -7.73 6.49 9.13
C ARG A 465 -7.53 5.98 7.71
N MET A 466 -6.35 5.42 7.48
CA MET A 466 -5.94 4.82 6.20
C MET A 466 -5.89 3.29 6.36
N ALA A 467 -6.65 2.58 5.54
CA ALA A 467 -6.74 1.13 5.56
C ALA A 467 -6.26 0.53 4.23
N VAL A 468 -5.12 -0.16 4.25
CA VAL A 468 -4.50 -0.76 3.06
C VAL A 468 -5.03 -2.18 2.86
N SER A 469 -6.08 -2.35 2.04
CA SER A 469 -6.75 -3.65 1.84
C SER A 469 -6.88 -4.10 0.38
N ASN A 470 -6.12 -3.51 -0.55
CA ASN A 470 -6.30 -3.74 -1.98
C ASN A 470 -5.16 -4.60 -2.61
N TRP A 471 -5.51 -5.58 -3.44
CA TRP A 471 -4.54 -6.46 -4.10
C TRP A 471 -3.60 -5.74 -5.08
N MET A 472 -3.99 -4.57 -5.58
CA MET A 472 -3.21 -3.76 -6.53
C MET A 472 -2.05 -2.99 -5.88
N VAL A 473 -1.88 -3.07 -4.56
CA VAL A 473 -0.86 -2.33 -3.82
C VAL A 473 0.53 -2.63 -4.39
N ASP A 474 1.19 -1.57 -4.82
CA ASP A 474 2.62 -1.52 -5.11
C ASP A 474 3.27 -0.60 -4.09
N VAL A 475 4.18 -1.15 -3.29
CA VAL A 475 4.73 -0.46 -2.11
C VAL A 475 5.45 0.82 -2.49
N ALA A 476 6.22 0.84 -3.59
CA ALA A 476 7.02 2.00 -3.97
C ALA A 476 6.16 3.10 -4.62
N ARG A 477 5.35 2.73 -5.60
CA ARG A 477 4.44 3.64 -6.31
C ARG A 477 3.44 4.26 -5.37
N ASP A 478 2.74 3.44 -4.58
CA ASP A 478 1.65 3.93 -3.75
C ASP A 478 2.18 4.74 -2.55
N PHE A 479 3.34 4.38 -1.99
CA PHE A 479 4.01 5.22 -0.98
C PHE A 479 4.35 6.60 -1.53
N ARG A 480 4.93 6.68 -2.75
CA ARG A 480 5.26 7.96 -3.40
C ARG A 480 4.04 8.86 -3.50
N VAL A 481 2.90 8.32 -3.97
CA VAL A 481 1.65 9.09 -4.10
C VAL A 481 1.13 9.53 -2.73
N VAL A 482 1.13 8.65 -1.73
CA VAL A 482 0.67 8.98 -0.37
C VAL A 482 1.46 10.15 0.23
N ILE A 483 2.80 10.10 0.14
CA ILE A 483 3.66 11.18 0.67
C ILE A 483 3.45 12.49 -0.10
N GLN A 484 3.33 12.43 -1.43
CA GLN A 484 3.00 13.60 -2.23
C GLN A 484 1.67 14.23 -1.79
N MET A 485 0.65 13.43 -1.47
CA MET A 485 -0.63 13.96 -1.00
C MET A 485 -0.50 14.58 0.39
N PHE A 486 0.21 13.94 1.32
CA PHE A 486 0.46 14.53 2.65
C PHE A 486 1.16 15.88 2.53
N ILE A 487 2.25 15.97 1.75
CA ILE A 487 2.96 17.23 1.52
C ILE A 487 2.05 18.28 0.88
N LYS A 488 1.29 17.94 -0.17
CA LYS A 488 0.36 18.87 -0.82
C LYS A 488 -0.67 19.42 0.17
N THR A 489 -1.21 18.60 1.07
CA THR A 489 -2.20 19.06 2.05
C THR A 489 -1.64 20.01 3.11
N LEU A 490 -0.34 19.94 3.41
CA LEU A 490 0.32 20.87 4.32
C LEU A 490 0.52 22.26 3.70
N PHE A 491 0.80 22.32 2.40
CA PHE A 491 1.14 23.56 1.69
C PHE A 491 0.04 24.11 0.80
N ALA A 492 -1.11 23.43 0.73
CA ALA A 492 -2.29 23.96 0.05
C ALA A 492 -2.69 25.30 0.68
N LYS A 493 -2.55 26.39 -0.09
CA LYS A 493 -3.08 27.70 0.32
C LYS A 493 -4.56 27.52 0.62
N ASN A 494 -5.02 28.08 1.73
CA ASN A 494 -6.45 28.18 2.02
C ASN A 494 -7.08 29.06 0.93
N HIS A 495 -7.52 28.45 -0.16
CA HIS A 495 -8.53 29.04 -1.02
C HIS A 495 -9.83 28.93 -0.25
N ALA A 496 -10.03 29.87 0.68
CA ALA A 496 -11.36 30.20 1.15
C ALA A 496 -12.14 30.78 -0.05
N GLY A 497 -12.66 29.90 -0.90
CA GLY A 497 -13.73 30.26 -1.81
C GLY A 497 -14.95 30.65 -0.98
N PRO A 498 -15.76 31.63 -1.42
CA PRO A 498 -16.92 32.05 -0.66
C PRO A 498 -17.85 30.86 -0.46
N ALA A 499 -18.20 30.58 0.80
CA ALA A 499 -19.18 29.57 1.15
C ALA A 499 -20.46 29.80 0.33
N ALA A 500 -20.87 28.79 -0.44
CA ALA A 500 -22.17 28.80 -1.09
C ALA A 500 -23.24 28.74 0.01
N MET A 501 -23.89 29.89 0.26
CA MET A 501 -25.07 29.99 1.11
C MET A 501 -26.22 29.16 0.51
N PRO A 502 -26.95 28.36 1.31
CA PRO A 502 -28.17 27.72 0.85
C PRO A 502 -29.24 28.79 0.60
N SER A 503 -29.86 28.75 -0.57
CA SER A 503 -30.98 29.59 -0.94
C SER A 503 -32.26 29.18 -0.20
N GLY A 504 -32.78 30.11 0.61
CA GLY A 504 -34.21 30.41 0.72
C GLY A 504 -35.08 29.56 1.66
N VAL A 505 -35.33 30.06 2.87
CA VAL A 505 -36.68 30.07 3.49
C VAL A 505 -36.87 31.40 4.24
N SER A 506 -37.99 32.06 3.96
CA SER A 506 -38.45 33.35 4.48
C SER A 506 -39.09 33.27 5.89
N GLY A 507 -38.81 34.23 6.78
CA GLY A 507 -39.59 34.50 8.00
C GLY A 507 -38.83 35.34 9.05
N PRO A 508 -39.48 36.20 9.87
CA PRO A 508 -39.07 37.61 9.98
C PRO A 508 -38.32 38.01 11.27
N SER A 509 -37.53 39.09 11.10
CA SER A 509 -37.21 40.20 12.03
C SER A 509 -36.89 39.90 13.50
N HIS A 510 -35.67 40.25 13.93
CA HIS A 510 -35.46 41.19 15.05
C HIS A 510 -34.03 41.74 15.12
N ASP A 511 -33.99 43.07 15.21
CA ASP A 511 -33.02 44.00 15.82
C ASP A 511 -31.51 43.93 15.58
N VAL A 512 -31.07 44.99 14.91
CA VAL A 512 -29.70 45.50 14.81
C VAL A 512 -29.36 46.27 16.08
N SER A 513 -28.20 46.00 16.69
CA SER A 513 -27.51 47.01 17.48
C SER A 513 -25.99 46.95 17.26
N HIS A 514 -25.45 48.15 17.04
CA HIS A 514 -24.08 48.51 16.75
C HIS A 514 -23.07 48.11 17.84
N VAL A 515 -21.88 47.66 17.44
CA VAL A 515 -20.62 48.10 18.07
C VAL A 515 -19.54 48.27 16.99
N THR A 516 -19.08 49.50 16.85
CA THR A 516 -17.91 49.93 16.08
C THR A 516 -16.64 49.94 16.93
N SER A 517 -15.49 49.87 16.24
CA SER A 517 -14.13 50.26 16.70
C SER A 517 -13.38 49.16 17.47
N THR A 518 -12.07 48.92 17.32
CA THR A 518 -10.95 49.71 16.78
C THR A 518 -9.87 48.74 16.29
N GLY A 519 -9.09 49.17 15.28
CA GLY A 519 -7.91 48.44 14.83
C GLY A 519 -6.74 48.55 15.80
N SER A 520 -5.95 47.48 15.88
CA SER A 520 -4.56 47.55 16.34
C SER A 520 -3.70 46.71 15.40
N SER A 521 -2.65 47.34 14.88
CA SER A 521 -1.61 46.77 14.04
C SER A 521 -0.76 45.80 14.85
N MET A 522 -0.71 44.53 14.46
CA MET A 522 0.19 43.54 15.04
C MET A 522 1.26 43.17 13.99
N GLU A 523 2.49 43.57 14.28
CA GLU A 523 3.69 43.26 13.50
C GLU A 523 3.85 41.75 13.32
N ARG A 524 3.95 41.29 12.06
CA ARG A 524 4.32 39.91 11.74
C ARG A 524 5.81 39.72 12.02
N LYS A 525 6.15 39.06 13.15
CA LYS A 525 7.47 38.45 13.32
C LYS A 525 7.54 37.17 12.49
N THR A 526 8.29 37.22 11.39
CA THR A 526 8.68 36.05 10.61
C THR A 526 9.62 35.18 11.44
N PRO A 527 9.38 33.87 11.63
CA PRO A 527 10.28 33.03 12.41
C PRO A 527 11.45 32.57 11.52
N THR A 528 12.65 33.04 11.83
CA THR A 528 13.94 32.64 11.25
C THR A 528 14.28 31.16 11.49
N ARG A 529 13.48 30.44 12.29
CA ARG A 529 13.68 29.04 12.68
C ARG A 529 13.35 28.01 11.59
N THR A 530 12.61 28.40 10.55
CA THR A 530 12.14 27.47 9.49
C THR A 530 13.25 27.09 8.50
N VAL A 531 14.28 27.92 8.34
CA VAL A 531 15.38 27.70 7.39
C VAL A 531 16.39 26.68 7.91
N GLU A 532 16.72 26.72 9.21
CA GLU A 532 17.66 25.77 9.82
C GLU A 532 17.09 24.34 9.86
N THR A 533 15.78 24.19 10.12
CA THR A 533 15.10 22.89 10.08
C THR A 533 14.99 22.31 8.67
N LEU A 534 14.72 23.16 7.67
CA LEU A 534 14.74 22.76 6.26
C LEU A 534 16.13 22.28 5.82
N LEU A 535 17.18 22.97 6.26
CA LEU A 535 18.58 22.60 6.03
C LEU A 535 18.97 21.27 6.71
N GLN A 536 18.41 20.99 7.88
CA GLN A 536 18.62 19.73 8.60
C GLN A 536 17.94 18.55 7.89
N ASN A 537 16.71 18.74 7.37
CA ASN A 537 15.96 17.73 6.62
C ASN A 537 16.54 17.47 5.22
N ILE A 538 17.18 18.47 4.59
CA ILE A 538 17.97 18.30 3.36
C ILE A 538 19.25 17.49 3.63
N ARG A 539 19.95 17.75 4.75
CA ARG A 539 21.15 17.00 5.16
C ARG A 539 20.86 15.52 5.47
N ASN A 540 19.64 15.20 5.92
CA ASN A 540 19.21 13.84 6.25
C ASN A 540 18.65 13.05 5.03
N GLY A 541 18.71 13.59 3.81
CA GLY A 541 18.39 12.86 2.57
C GLY A 541 16.91 12.78 2.17
N TYR A 542 15.96 13.08 3.07
CA TYR A 542 14.52 12.90 2.84
C TYR A 542 13.90 13.81 1.76
N ILE A 543 14.50 14.96 1.48
CA ILE A 543 13.97 15.94 0.51
C ILE A 543 14.59 15.77 -0.89
N LYS A 544 15.75 15.10 -1.00
CA LYS A 544 16.47 14.96 -2.28
C LYS A 544 15.65 14.16 -3.30
N GLU A 545 15.01 13.07 -2.89
CA GLU A 545 14.16 12.25 -3.76
C GLU A 545 12.89 12.99 -4.20
N VAL A 546 12.28 13.75 -3.29
CA VAL A 546 11.06 14.54 -3.58
C VAL A 546 11.36 15.68 -4.55
N MET A 547 12.46 16.42 -4.35
CA MET A 547 12.84 17.53 -5.23
C MET A 547 13.34 17.07 -6.61
N THR A 548 14.06 15.94 -6.67
CA THR A 548 14.48 15.33 -7.94
C THR A 548 13.26 14.85 -8.74
N SER A 549 12.23 14.30 -8.07
CA SER A 549 10.96 13.90 -8.71
C SER A 549 10.10 15.07 -9.20
N MET A 550 10.43 16.31 -8.82
CA MET A 550 9.80 17.55 -9.28
C MET A 550 10.64 18.28 -10.36
N GLY A 551 11.74 17.68 -10.83
CA GLY A 551 12.63 18.27 -11.84
C GLY A 551 13.57 19.36 -11.31
N LEU A 552 13.76 19.46 -9.99
CA LEU A 552 14.63 20.46 -9.36
C LEU A 552 15.99 19.84 -8.99
N VAL A 553 17.08 20.45 -9.48
CA VAL A 553 18.46 20.08 -9.15
C VAL A 553 18.92 20.90 -7.95
N VAL A 554 19.33 20.23 -6.87
CA VAL A 554 19.92 20.87 -5.68
C VAL A 554 21.43 20.69 -5.72
N ASN A 555 22.17 21.76 -6.05
CA ASN A 555 23.63 21.78 -5.98
C ASN A 555 24.11 22.37 -4.65
N TYR A 556 25.07 21.68 -4.02
CA TYR A 556 25.76 22.14 -2.81
C TYR A 556 27.07 22.83 -3.21
N ASP A 557 27.24 24.09 -2.84
CA ASP A 557 28.57 24.73 -2.79
C ASP A 557 28.95 24.97 -1.31
N GLN A 558 30.23 24.79 -0.96
CA GLN A 558 30.74 24.86 0.41
C GLN A 558 30.72 26.27 1.03
N THR A 559 30.12 27.27 0.37
CA THR A 559 29.93 28.62 0.89
C THR A 559 28.44 28.96 1.07
N LYS A 560 27.81 28.50 2.17
CA LYS A 560 26.55 28.98 2.79
C LYS A 560 25.41 29.57 1.89
N ALA A 561 25.27 29.17 0.64
CA ALA A 561 24.21 29.63 -0.26
C ALA A 561 23.59 28.44 -1.02
N ILE A 562 22.26 28.36 -1.01
CA ILE A 562 21.48 27.42 -1.84
C ILE A 562 21.02 28.19 -3.07
N SER A 563 21.39 27.73 -4.27
CA SER A 563 20.81 28.19 -5.53
C SER A 563 19.82 27.15 -6.05
N LEU A 564 18.56 27.55 -6.27
CA LEU A 564 17.58 26.77 -7.02
C LEU A 564 17.67 27.16 -8.50
N GLY A 565 18.04 26.22 -9.36
CA GLY A 565 18.14 26.44 -10.81
C GLY A 565 17.29 25.43 -11.56
N TRP A 566 16.54 25.91 -12.56
CA TRP A 566 15.96 25.06 -13.60
C TRP A 566 17.05 24.75 -14.64
N ALA A 567 17.14 23.50 -15.08
CA ALA A 567 18.07 23.11 -16.13
C ALA A 567 17.61 23.66 -17.49
N GLY A 568 18.09 24.85 -17.85
CA GLY A 568 17.88 25.43 -19.19
C GLY A 568 18.27 26.92 -19.30
N TRP A 569 19.52 27.17 -19.69
CA TRP A 569 20.06 28.41 -20.32
C TRP A 569 19.75 29.78 -19.68
N LEU A 570 20.75 30.39 -19.02
CA LEU A 570 21.01 31.84 -19.05
C LEU A 570 22.40 32.17 -18.46
N ASP A 571 23.34 32.53 -19.33
CA ASP A 571 24.65 33.09 -19.00
C ASP A 571 24.48 34.55 -18.51
N ALA A 572 24.86 34.81 -17.26
CA ALA A 572 24.71 36.10 -16.57
C ALA A 572 25.81 37.13 -16.89
N SER A 573 26.34 37.18 -18.12
CA SER A 573 27.42 38.11 -18.50
C SER A 573 27.02 39.21 -19.51
N LYS A 574 25.74 39.32 -19.91
CA LYS A 574 25.27 40.34 -20.89
C LYS A 574 24.34 41.45 -20.37
N CYS A 575 24.24 41.68 -19.07
CA CYS A 575 23.43 42.80 -18.52
C CYS A 575 24.27 43.83 -17.78
N ALA A 576 25.18 44.51 -18.48
CA ALA A 576 25.83 45.73 -17.99
C ALA A 576 25.52 46.91 -18.92
N ARG A 577 24.25 47.29 -19.01
CA ARG A 577 23.86 48.54 -19.70
C ARG A 577 22.51 49.12 -19.28
N CYS A 578 22.18 49.12 -17.99
CA CYS A 578 21.15 49.99 -17.42
C CYS A 578 21.36 50.12 -15.91
N THR A 579 22.19 51.09 -15.49
CA THR A 579 22.16 51.82 -14.20
C THR A 579 23.43 52.66 -14.08
N LYS A 580 23.52 53.76 -14.84
CA LYS A 580 24.32 54.91 -14.42
C LYS A 580 23.43 55.71 -13.46
N ASN A 581 23.95 55.98 -12.25
CA ASN A 581 23.42 56.80 -11.15
C ASN A 581 22.58 56.07 -10.09
N ALA A 582 23.25 55.45 -9.12
CA ALA A 582 22.88 55.51 -7.71
C ALA A 582 24.10 55.17 -6.83
N ARG A 583 24.41 56.01 -5.84
CA ARG A 583 25.41 55.76 -4.78
C ARG A 583 24.73 55.04 -3.60
N PRO A 584 25.50 54.36 -2.72
CA PRO A 584 24.99 53.28 -1.88
C PRO A 584 24.45 53.78 -0.54
N THR A 585 23.30 53.27 -0.10
CA THR A 585 22.87 53.31 1.31
C THR A 585 22.01 52.09 1.67
N ASN A 586 22.55 51.29 2.58
CA ASN A 586 21.94 50.41 3.59
C ASN A 586 21.07 49.19 3.21
N ASP A 587 21.31 48.12 3.98
CA ASP A 587 20.68 46.80 4.00
C ASP A 587 19.15 46.88 4.15
N ALA A 588 18.42 46.76 3.03
CA ALA A 588 16.97 46.49 3.02
C ALA A 588 16.42 45.83 1.74
N ASP A 589 17.19 45.71 0.65
CA ASP A 589 16.64 45.29 -0.66
C ASP A 589 16.82 43.80 -1.02
N ALA A 590 17.41 42.97 -0.16
CA ALA A 590 17.51 41.52 -0.41
C ALA A 590 16.20 40.73 -0.18
N ALA A 591 15.16 41.36 0.38
CA ALA A 591 13.89 40.72 0.71
C ALA A 591 12.80 40.90 -0.36
N TRP A 592 13.03 41.71 -1.39
CA TRP A 592 12.01 41.99 -2.41
C TRP A 592 12.12 41.14 -3.68
N THR A 593 13.26 40.49 -3.93
CA THR A 593 13.50 39.66 -5.13
C THR A 593 12.95 38.22 -5.04
N ALA A 594 12.66 37.70 -3.85
CA ALA A 594 12.07 36.36 -3.69
C ALA A 594 10.54 36.34 -3.89
N SER A 595 9.87 37.48 -3.66
CA SER A 595 8.40 37.57 -3.74
C SER A 595 7.89 37.67 -5.19
N THR A 596 8.74 38.13 -6.11
CA THR A 596 8.37 38.33 -7.53
C THR A 596 8.56 37.06 -8.38
N GLN A 597 9.42 36.12 -7.96
CA GLN A 597 9.61 34.84 -8.67
C GLN A 597 8.49 33.82 -8.44
N ILE A 598 7.71 33.97 -7.35
CA ILE A 598 6.54 33.09 -7.08
C ILE A 598 5.31 33.51 -7.89
N LEU A 599 5.21 34.79 -8.29
CA LEU A 599 4.12 35.27 -9.15
C LEU A 599 4.28 34.86 -10.63
N TYR A 600 5.51 34.55 -11.07
CA TYR A 600 5.77 34.12 -12.44
C TYR A 600 5.52 32.61 -12.69
N MET A 601 5.41 31.80 -11.64
CA MET A 601 5.07 30.37 -11.76
C MET A 601 3.57 30.11 -11.96
N ASP A 602 2.71 31.10 -11.66
CA ASP A 602 1.25 30.98 -11.83
C ASP A 602 0.83 31.19 -13.30
N GLU A 603 1.56 32.03 -14.05
CA GLU A 603 1.26 32.33 -15.47
C GLU A 603 1.90 31.33 -16.46
N LEU A 604 2.92 30.56 -16.07
CA LEU A 604 3.54 29.54 -16.94
C LEU A 604 2.84 28.17 -16.87
N LEU A 605 1.99 27.93 -15.87
CA LEU A 605 1.19 26.71 -15.74
C LEU A 605 -0.18 26.81 -16.44
N THR A 606 -0.51 27.96 -17.04
CA THR A 606 -1.79 28.21 -17.74
C THR A 606 -1.67 28.25 -19.28
N GLY A 607 -0.46 28.20 -19.85
CA GLY A 607 -0.23 27.94 -21.28
C GLY A 607 -0.55 29.10 -22.23
N ASP A 608 0.43 29.96 -22.50
CA ASP A 608 0.49 30.82 -23.69
C ASP A 608 1.96 31.09 -24.05
N ALA A 609 2.36 30.91 -25.31
CA ALA A 609 3.75 31.06 -25.75
C ALA A 609 3.88 31.85 -27.06
N CYS A 610 4.79 32.84 -27.10
CA CYS A 610 5.31 33.40 -28.35
C CYS A 610 6.69 34.09 -28.20
N LEU A 611 7.60 33.80 -29.16
CA LEU A 611 8.83 34.54 -29.56
C LEU A 611 10.06 34.48 -28.60
N ALA A 612 11.33 34.37 -29.00
CA ALA A 612 12.04 34.27 -30.28
C ALA A 612 13.54 33.91 -30.05
N SER A 613 14.24 33.74 -31.16
CA SER A 613 15.54 33.12 -31.49
C SER A 613 16.87 33.91 -31.31
N ASN A 614 17.99 33.14 -31.39
CA ASN A 614 19.35 33.43 -31.94
C ASN A 614 20.46 34.08 -31.07
N ILE A 615 21.65 33.42 -30.95
CA ILE A 615 22.99 33.78 -31.55
C ILE A 615 24.20 33.02 -30.89
N ASN A 616 25.00 32.43 -31.79
CA ASN A 616 26.35 31.81 -31.85
C ASN A 616 27.59 32.17 -30.95
N ARG A 617 28.41 31.10 -30.72
CA ARG A 617 29.89 30.82 -30.93
C ARG A 617 31.06 31.31 -30.03
N SER A 618 31.74 30.30 -29.42
CA SER A 618 33.21 29.96 -29.40
C SER A 618 34.24 30.74 -28.54
N PRO A 619 35.47 30.22 -28.23
CA PRO A 619 35.88 28.94 -27.60
C PRO A 619 37.03 29.17 -26.52
N PRO A 620 37.96 28.23 -26.14
CA PRO A 620 38.25 27.90 -24.73
C PRO A 620 39.72 28.19 -24.28
N ALA A 621 40.02 27.99 -22.99
CA ALA A 621 41.40 27.89 -22.50
C ALA A 621 41.53 26.84 -21.37
N GLU A 622 42.74 26.32 -21.25
CA GLU A 622 43.15 24.96 -20.89
C GLU A 622 44.10 24.99 -19.65
N ILE A 623 44.53 23.81 -19.15
CA ILE A 623 45.78 23.52 -18.35
C ILE A 623 45.65 23.59 -16.79
N VAL A 624 46.19 22.72 -15.91
CA VAL A 624 46.95 21.43 -15.90
C VAL A 624 46.96 20.88 -14.44
N TYR A 625 47.11 19.56 -14.25
CA TYR A 625 47.32 18.86 -12.97
C TYR A 625 48.81 18.69 -12.59
N GLY A 626 49.13 18.62 -11.29
CA GLY A 626 50.43 18.22 -10.74
C GLY A 626 50.31 17.50 -9.39
N ASP A 627 51.19 16.52 -9.16
CA ASP A 627 51.04 15.38 -8.24
C ASP A 627 52.06 15.38 -7.07
N LYS A 628 51.64 14.79 -5.93
CA LYS A 628 52.36 14.29 -4.73
C LYS A 628 52.88 15.18 -3.56
N SER A 629 52.24 14.90 -2.41
CA SER A 629 52.77 14.55 -1.08
C SER A 629 53.43 15.60 -0.15
N SER A 630 52.59 16.30 0.63
CA SER A 630 52.65 16.49 2.10
C SER A 630 51.64 17.56 2.51
N VAL A 631 50.86 17.37 3.58
CA VAL A 631 49.88 18.36 4.06
C VAL A 631 50.26 18.85 5.46
N GLU A 632 50.43 20.16 5.61
CA GLU A 632 50.54 20.85 6.90
C GLU A 632 49.24 21.63 7.19
N LEU A 633 48.69 21.46 8.40
CA LEU A 633 47.61 22.29 8.96
C LEU A 633 47.97 22.62 10.41
N GLY A 634 48.72 23.71 10.61
CA GLY A 634 48.98 24.25 11.94
C GLY A 634 49.76 23.33 12.90
N ASN A 635 49.55 23.54 14.22
CA ASN A 635 50.44 23.07 15.29
C ASN A 635 50.36 21.56 15.64
N ILE A 636 50.03 20.67 14.71
CA ILE A 636 50.06 19.22 14.98
C ILE A 636 50.82 18.50 13.87
N ARG A 637 51.93 17.86 14.26
CA ARG A 637 52.80 17.05 13.42
C ARG A 637 52.63 15.58 13.83
N PHE A 638 52.29 14.70 12.89
CA PHE A 638 52.24 13.26 13.13
C PHE A 638 53.40 12.57 12.41
N ASP A 639 54.30 11.95 13.16
CA ASP A 639 55.31 11.01 12.67
C ASP A 639 54.84 9.57 12.98
N ILE A 640 54.99 8.65 12.01
CA ILE A 640 54.70 7.22 12.19
C ILE A 640 56.01 6.43 12.31
N PRO A 641 56.19 5.62 13.37
CA PRO A 641 57.11 4.47 13.34
C PRO A 641 56.37 3.12 13.34
N GLY A 642 56.89 2.18 12.55
CA GLY A 642 56.36 0.82 12.32
C GLY A 642 56.66 -0.24 13.41
N PRO A 643 56.37 -1.54 13.14
CA PRO A 643 55.99 -2.54 14.15
C PRO A 643 57.11 -3.51 14.60
N VAL A 644 56.95 -4.09 15.80
CA VAL A 644 57.67 -5.29 16.29
C VAL A 644 56.71 -6.20 17.08
N PHE A 645 56.62 -7.49 16.70
CA PHE A 645 55.98 -8.62 17.43
C PHE A 645 57.06 -9.38 18.25
N PRO A 646 56.82 -10.15 19.37
CA PRO A 646 55.89 -11.31 19.42
C PRO A 646 55.32 -11.77 20.82
N ALA A 647 54.30 -12.65 20.80
CA ALA A 647 54.12 -13.90 21.61
C ALA A 647 52.61 -14.28 21.74
N GLY A 648 52.23 -15.51 21.36
CA GLY A 648 50.84 -16.02 21.33
C GLY A 648 50.33 -16.62 22.66
N PRO A 649 49.29 -17.48 22.61
CA PRO A 649 47.89 -17.12 22.38
C PRO A 649 47.03 -17.41 23.62
N ASN A 650 45.98 -16.59 23.87
CA ASN A 650 44.94 -16.89 24.84
C ASN A 650 43.71 -17.45 24.13
N VAL A 651 43.00 -18.36 24.80
CA VAL A 651 41.87 -19.15 24.26
C VAL A 651 40.70 -18.31 23.71
N GLU A 652 40.60 -17.03 24.08
CA GLU A 652 39.64 -16.06 23.49
C GLU A 652 39.92 -15.73 22.01
N THR A 653 41.15 -15.89 21.51
CA THR A 653 41.49 -15.57 20.11
C THR A 653 41.00 -16.63 19.12
N VAL A 654 40.76 -17.86 19.56
CA VAL A 654 40.25 -18.95 18.71
C VAL A 654 38.74 -18.83 18.49
N GLU A 655 37.99 -18.37 19.48
CA GLU A 655 36.54 -18.09 19.33
C GLU A 655 36.28 -16.82 18.52
N ALA A 656 37.11 -15.78 18.68
CA ALA A 656 37.06 -14.60 17.82
C ALA A 656 37.44 -14.93 16.37
N PHE A 657 38.46 -15.78 16.17
CA PHE A 657 38.84 -16.25 14.83
C PHE A 657 37.75 -17.15 14.21
N ALA A 658 37.08 -18.01 14.97
CA ALA A 658 35.98 -18.83 14.47
C ALA A 658 34.75 -17.99 14.09
N GLN A 659 34.45 -16.91 14.83
CA GLN A 659 33.38 -15.96 14.50
C GLN A 659 33.72 -15.12 13.28
N GLU A 660 34.97 -14.65 13.17
CA GLU A 660 35.42 -13.86 12.02
C GLU A 660 35.57 -14.72 10.76
N PHE A 661 36.03 -15.97 10.88
CA PHE A 661 36.08 -16.94 9.80
C PHE A 661 34.67 -17.32 9.29
N ARG A 662 33.67 -17.39 10.19
CA ARG A 662 32.25 -17.53 9.82
C ARG A 662 31.71 -16.29 9.10
N ARG A 663 32.08 -15.09 9.57
CA ARG A 663 31.71 -13.82 8.95
C ARG A 663 32.31 -13.66 7.55
N ILE A 664 33.55 -14.09 7.36
CA ILE A 664 34.27 -14.10 6.07
C ILE A 664 33.65 -15.14 5.11
N LEU A 665 33.30 -16.33 5.59
CA LEU A 665 32.59 -17.34 4.78
C LEU A 665 31.22 -16.84 4.31
N LEU A 666 30.43 -16.21 5.21
CA LEU A 666 29.12 -15.63 4.89
C LEU A 666 29.22 -14.45 3.91
N ASN A 667 30.26 -13.61 4.03
CA ASN A 667 30.50 -12.53 3.07
C ASN A 667 31.04 -13.04 1.72
N SER A 668 31.72 -14.19 1.67
CA SER A 668 32.15 -14.81 0.42
C SER A 668 31.00 -15.47 -0.34
N GLU A 669 29.98 -15.97 0.37
CA GLU A 669 28.75 -16.49 -0.24
C GLU A 669 27.85 -15.34 -0.71
N SER A 670 27.81 -14.22 0.01
CA SER A 670 27.21 -12.96 -0.47
C SER A 670 27.91 -12.44 -1.71
N ALA A 671 29.24 -12.33 -1.71
CA ALA A 671 30.00 -11.85 -2.85
C ALA A 671 29.90 -12.79 -4.06
N ALA A 672 29.89 -14.11 -3.85
CA ALA A 672 29.64 -15.09 -4.92
C ALA A 672 28.20 -14.98 -5.45
N ASN A 673 27.21 -14.78 -4.58
CA ASN A 673 25.82 -14.56 -4.98
C ASN A 673 25.64 -13.21 -5.69
N ASP A 674 26.34 -12.17 -5.27
CA ASP A 674 26.27 -10.84 -5.89
C ASP A 674 27.05 -10.83 -7.21
N LEU A 675 28.11 -11.64 -7.35
CA LEU A 675 28.80 -11.88 -8.62
C LEU A 675 27.95 -12.73 -9.59
N VAL A 676 27.21 -13.71 -9.08
CA VAL A 676 26.23 -14.49 -9.87
C VAL A 676 25.07 -13.59 -10.29
N LYS A 677 24.55 -12.73 -9.41
CA LYS A 677 23.54 -11.71 -9.75
C LYS A 677 24.06 -10.70 -10.74
N LEU A 678 25.30 -10.22 -10.61
CA LEU A 678 25.95 -9.33 -11.58
C LEU A 678 26.20 -10.02 -12.92
N THR A 679 26.52 -11.31 -12.94
CA THR A 679 26.68 -12.10 -14.17
C THR A 679 25.33 -12.34 -14.85
N ILE A 680 24.27 -12.57 -14.07
CA ILE A 680 22.89 -12.68 -14.56
C ILE A 680 22.41 -11.32 -15.10
N MET A 681 22.63 -10.23 -14.36
CA MET A 681 22.30 -8.87 -14.80
C MET A 681 23.11 -8.47 -16.03
N ALA A 682 24.39 -8.83 -16.13
CA ALA A 682 25.20 -8.58 -17.31
C ALA A 682 24.70 -9.39 -18.53
N ASN A 683 24.26 -10.63 -18.34
CA ASN A 683 23.63 -11.43 -19.40
C ASN A 683 22.23 -10.92 -19.77
N GLU A 684 21.44 -10.40 -18.82
CA GLU A 684 20.14 -9.79 -19.08
C GLU A 684 20.29 -8.45 -19.81
N ILE A 685 21.27 -7.64 -19.43
CA ILE A 685 21.65 -6.42 -20.16
C ILE A 685 22.16 -6.78 -21.56
N LYS A 686 22.97 -7.86 -21.70
CA LYS A 686 23.41 -8.39 -23.00
C LYS A 686 22.23 -8.82 -23.87
N CYS A 687 21.22 -9.49 -23.31
CA CYS A 687 20.01 -9.89 -24.02
C CYS A 687 19.11 -8.71 -24.40
N SER A 688 18.91 -7.75 -23.50
CA SER A 688 18.09 -6.56 -23.74
C SER A 688 18.74 -5.62 -24.74
N MET A 689 20.05 -5.39 -24.66
CA MET A 689 20.77 -4.54 -25.62
C MET A 689 20.91 -5.20 -27.00
N ALA A 690 21.09 -6.53 -27.06
CA ALA A 690 21.07 -7.25 -28.33
C ALA A 690 19.68 -7.22 -28.99
N LEU A 691 18.60 -7.25 -28.20
CA LEU A 691 17.22 -7.12 -28.68
C LEU A 691 16.93 -5.70 -29.17
N GLU A 692 17.36 -4.67 -28.42
CA GLU A 692 17.25 -3.26 -28.78
C GLU A 692 18.01 -2.95 -30.08
N ALA A 693 19.25 -3.46 -30.22
CA ALA A 693 20.07 -3.31 -31.42
C ALA A 693 19.46 -4.01 -32.64
N LYS A 694 18.86 -5.20 -32.44
CA LYS A 694 18.16 -5.93 -33.51
C LYS A 694 16.89 -5.20 -33.96
N LEU A 695 16.14 -4.61 -33.02
CA LEU A 695 14.97 -3.77 -33.29
C LEU A 695 15.33 -2.46 -33.99
N GLN A 696 16.45 -1.82 -33.60
CA GLN A 696 16.96 -0.61 -34.26
C GLN A 696 17.46 -0.91 -35.68
N THR A 697 18.10 -2.06 -35.89
CA THR A 697 18.54 -2.55 -37.21
C THR A 697 17.35 -2.90 -38.11
N GLU A 698 16.31 -3.54 -37.59
CA GLU A 698 15.06 -3.79 -38.31
C GLU A 698 14.32 -2.49 -38.65
N ARG A 699 14.29 -1.52 -37.72
CA ARG A 699 13.72 -0.18 -37.98
C ARG A 699 14.49 0.56 -39.07
N ALA A 700 15.82 0.52 -39.05
CA ALA A 700 16.66 1.12 -40.09
C ALA A 700 16.46 0.43 -41.45
N ASN A 701 16.44 -0.91 -41.50
CA ASN A 701 16.21 -1.69 -42.72
C ASN A 701 14.80 -1.48 -43.32
N ASN A 702 13.80 -1.16 -42.49
CA ASN A 702 12.45 -0.82 -42.94
C ASN A 702 12.30 0.64 -43.39
N LEU A 703 13.11 1.57 -42.87
CA LEU A 703 13.08 2.99 -43.25
C LEU A 703 13.80 3.26 -44.59
N VAL A 704 14.86 2.51 -44.89
CA VAL A 704 15.71 2.71 -46.08
C VAL A 704 14.92 2.58 -47.41
N PRO A 705 13.99 1.63 -47.61
CA PRO A 705 13.18 1.54 -48.84
C PRO A 705 12.13 2.66 -48.94
N ILE A 706 11.62 3.13 -47.80
CA ILE A 706 10.60 4.19 -47.73
C ILE A 706 11.22 5.52 -48.15
N LEU A 707 12.44 5.82 -47.69
CA LEU A 707 13.16 7.04 -48.05
C LEU A 707 13.69 7.03 -49.49
N LYS A 708 13.91 5.85 -50.09
CA LYS A 708 14.32 5.72 -51.51
C LYS A 708 13.19 6.00 -52.52
N ASN A 709 11.92 6.00 -52.10
CA ASN A 709 10.75 6.20 -52.97
C ASN A 709 10.21 7.64 -52.98
N VAL A 710 10.85 8.57 -52.26
CA VAL A 710 10.40 9.97 -52.20
C VAL A 710 11.06 10.76 -53.33
N ASP A 711 10.29 10.95 -54.40
CA ASP A 711 10.68 11.75 -55.55
C ASP A 711 10.49 13.25 -55.22
N HIS A 712 11.57 14.03 -55.30
CA HIS A 712 11.69 15.48 -55.09
C HIS A 712 11.87 16.04 -53.65
N ALA A 713 13.13 16.11 -53.20
CA ALA A 713 13.89 17.35 -52.95
C ALA A 713 15.26 16.96 -52.36
N TYR A 714 16.27 16.95 -53.23
CA TYR A 714 17.59 16.34 -53.01
C TYR A 714 18.59 17.26 -52.31
N GLY A 715 19.27 16.74 -51.28
CA GLY A 715 20.48 17.29 -50.67
C GLY A 715 20.82 16.60 -49.35
N ASP A 716 19.93 16.70 -48.36
CA ASP A 716 20.22 16.30 -46.98
C ASP A 716 19.92 14.82 -46.65
N ALA A 717 19.04 14.17 -47.42
CA ALA A 717 18.60 12.81 -47.10
C ALA A 717 19.68 11.74 -47.34
N ASN A 718 20.50 11.86 -48.39
CA ASN A 718 21.61 10.93 -48.63
C ASN A 718 22.74 11.13 -47.61
N SER A 719 23.02 12.38 -47.21
CA SER A 719 23.97 12.70 -46.15
C SER A 719 23.52 12.13 -44.80
N LEU A 720 22.22 12.24 -44.47
CA LEU A 720 21.63 11.61 -43.29
C LEU A 720 21.68 10.08 -43.36
N LEU A 721 21.44 9.48 -44.53
CA LEU A 721 21.54 8.04 -44.73
C LEU A 721 22.98 7.54 -44.56
N GLU A 722 23.96 8.25 -45.12
CA GLU A 722 25.39 7.95 -44.94
C GLU A 722 25.79 8.12 -43.47
N ILE A 723 25.36 9.18 -42.79
CA ILE A 723 25.62 9.38 -41.35
C ILE A 723 24.99 8.26 -40.51
N LEU A 724 23.78 7.82 -40.82
CA LEU A 724 23.09 6.74 -40.09
C LEU A 724 23.77 5.38 -40.32
N VAL A 725 24.16 5.08 -41.56
CA VAL A 725 24.89 3.85 -41.90
C VAL A 725 26.29 3.85 -41.27
N GLU A 726 26.98 4.98 -41.32
CA GLU A 726 28.33 5.12 -40.76
C GLU A 726 28.31 5.12 -39.21
N ASN A 727 27.29 5.71 -38.58
CA ASN A 727 27.08 5.61 -37.14
C ASN A 727 26.69 4.20 -36.70
N SER A 728 25.88 3.48 -37.48
CA SER A 728 25.55 2.07 -37.22
C SER A 728 26.81 1.20 -37.31
N ALA A 729 27.62 1.38 -38.35
CA ALA A 729 28.87 0.63 -38.51
C ALA A 729 29.91 0.96 -37.42
N LYS A 730 30.00 2.23 -37.01
CA LYS A 730 30.83 2.66 -35.87
C LYS A 730 30.32 2.10 -34.54
N LEU A 731 29.01 1.96 -34.37
CA LEU A 731 28.43 1.32 -33.19
C LEU A 731 28.74 -0.18 -33.16
N ASP A 732 28.54 -0.89 -34.27
CA ASP A 732 28.87 -2.32 -34.38
C ASP A 732 30.35 -2.58 -34.12
N GLN A 733 31.23 -1.73 -34.64
CA GLN A 733 32.67 -1.82 -34.38
C GLN A 733 33.00 -1.57 -32.89
N LYS A 734 32.37 -0.57 -32.26
CA LYS A 734 32.54 -0.29 -30.83
C LYS A 734 31.97 -1.40 -29.94
N MET A 735 30.86 -2.01 -30.34
CA MET A 735 30.27 -3.16 -29.65
C MET A 735 31.15 -4.40 -29.79
N GLY A 736 31.74 -4.65 -30.96
CA GLY A 736 32.70 -5.74 -31.16
C GLY A 736 33.95 -5.60 -30.27
N VAL A 737 34.51 -4.39 -30.16
CA VAL A 737 35.65 -4.11 -29.27
C VAL A 737 35.26 -4.27 -27.79
N MET A 738 34.03 -3.93 -27.41
CA MET A 738 33.52 -4.16 -26.05
C MET A 738 33.23 -5.62 -25.75
N GLU A 739 32.67 -6.38 -26.70
CA GLU A 739 32.49 -7.82 -26.56
C GLU A 739 33.84 -8.54 -26.40
N GLU A 740 34.85 -8.14 -27.16
CA GLU A 740 36.20 -8.69 -27.07
C GLU A 740 36.83 -8.41 -25.68
N ARG A 741 36.71 -7.17 -25.18
CA ARG A 741 37.15 -6.79 -23.82
C ARG A 741 36.37 -7.49 -22.70
N LEU A 742 35.06 -7.69 -22.84
CA LEU A 742 34.23 -8.39 -21.84
C LEU A 742 34.53 -9.89 -21.80
N ASN A 743 34.83 -10.49 -22.95
CA ASN A 743 35.30 -11.86 -23.04
C ASN A 743 36.70 -12.02 -22.42
N GLU A 744 37.59 -11.05 -22.61
CA GLU A 744 38.92 -11.01 -21.99
C GLU A 744 38.82 -10.90 -20.45
N ILE A 745 37.96 -10.01 -19.93
CA ILE A 745 37.69 -9.88 -18.49
C ILE A 745 37.11 -11.18 -17.91
N SER A 746 36.16 -11.81 -18.61
CA SER A 746 35.59 -13.10 -18.18
C SER A 746 36.64 -14.21 -18.15
N SER A 747 37.53 -14.25 -19.14
CA SER A 747 38.64 -15.21 -19.20
C SER A 747 39.64 -14.99 -18.05
N ASN A 748 40.00 -13.74 -17.77
CA ASN A 748 40.92 -13.38 -16.69
C ASN A 748 40.35 -13.75 -15.31
N ILE A 749 39.05 -13.54 -15.09
CA ILE A 749 38.35 -13.95 -13.86
C ILE A 749 38.34 -15.47 -13.72
N PHE A 750 38.15 -16.20 -14.82
CA PHE A 750 38.17 -17.66 -14.82
C PHE A 750 39.56 -18.21 -14.49
N GLN A 751 40.62 -17.59 -15.02
CA GLN A 751 42.00 -17.96 -14.76
C GLN A 751 42.42 -17.66 -13.31
N LEU A 752 42.03 -16.49 -12.78
CA LEU A 752 42.25 -16.14 -11.37
C LEU A 752 41.51 -17.08 -10.41
N LYS A 753 40.30 -17.54 -10.75
CA LYS A 753 39.60 -18.60 -9.99
C LYS A 753 40.34 -19.94 -10.00
N SER A 754 41.06 -20.25 -11.08
CA SER A 754 41.89 -21.46 -11.17
C SER A 754 43.13 -21.34 -10.29
N GLU A 755 43.82 -20.21 -10.35
CA GLU A 755 45.08 -19.97 -9.61
C GLU A 755 44.86 -19.93 -8.09
N ILE A 756 43.74 -19.34 -7.63
CA ILE A 756 43.33 -19.34 -6.22
C ILE A 756 42.96 -20.74 -5.71
N LYS A 757 42.48 -21.63 -6.60
CA LYS A 757 42.11 -23.00 -6.25
C LYS A 757 43.34 -23.90 -6.05
N ASP A 758 44.47 -23.55 -6.67
CA ASP A 758 45.71 -24.32 -6.63
C ASP A 758 46.70 -23.83 -5.54
N SER A 759 46.49 -22.65 -4.94
CA SER A 759 47.36 -22.11 -3.88
C SER A 759 46.95 -22.62 -2.47
N GLY A 760 47.64 -23.66 -2.02
CA GLY A 760 47.52 -24.21 -0.67
C GLY A 760 47.79 -23.17 0.43
N GLN A 761 47.00 -23.25 1.52
CA GLN A 761 46.98 -22.43 2.74
C GLN A 761 48.31 -21.73 3.08
N GLY A 762 48.36 -20.42 2.84
CA GLY A 762 49.48 -19.58 3.31
C GLY A 762 49.44 -18.10 2.97
N SER A 763 48.63 -17.65 2.00
CA SER A 763 48.68 -16.24 1.53
C SER A 763 47.33 -15.67 1.03
N ILE A 764 46.19 -16.14 1.56
CA ILE A 764 44.87 -15.77 1.01
C ILE A 764 44.51 -14.28 1.28
N GLN A 765 44.91 -13.69 2.41
CA GLN A 765 44.61 -12.27 2.68
C GLN A 765 45.38 -11.28 1.79
N ASN A 766 46.62 -11.61 1.40
CA ASN A 766 47.42 -10.74 0.53
C ASN A 766 47.05 -10.87 -0.95
N GLU A 767 46.46 -11.99 -1.39
CA GLU A 767 46.00 -12.16 -2.77
C GLU A 767 44.60 -11.60 -3.00
N VAL A 768 43.67 -11.72 -2.05
CA VAL A 768 42.32 -11.14 -2.18
C VAL A 768 42.37 -9.62 -2.21
N GLY A 769 43.18 -8.98 -1.34
CA GLY A 769 43.36 -7.53 -1.37
C GLY A 769 44.04 -7.03 -2.65
N ARG A 770 44.96 -7.81 -3.24
CA ARG A 770 45.57 -7.49 -4.54
C ARG A 770 44.61 -7.72 -5.70
N PHE A 771 43.75 -8.73 -5.62
CA PHE A 771 42.72 -9.01 -6.62
C PHE A 771 41.64 -7.92 -6.61
N GLU A 772 41.15 -7.51 -5.44
CA GLU A 772 40.20 -6.40 -5.28
C GLU A 772 40.81 -5.09 -5.81
N GLN A 773 42.06 -4.77 -5.45
CA GLN A 773 42.72 -3.59 -5.98
C GLN A 773 43.00 -3.66 -7.49
N ALA A 774 43.36 -4.83 -8.04
CA ALA A 774 43.56 -4.99 -9.47
C ALA A 774 42.25 -4.86 -10.26
N VAL A 775 41.13 -5.39 -9.74
CA VAL A 775 39.80 -5.28 -10.36
C VAL A 775 39.29 -3.84 -10.27
N ILE A 776 39.47 -3.17 -9.13
CA ILE A 776 39.09 -1.76 -8.96
C ILE A 776 39.95 -0.85 -9.85
N SER A 777 41.27 -1.05 -9.89
CA SER A 777 42.16 -0.29 -10.78
C SER A 777 41.84 -0.54 -12.26
N ALA A 778 41.61 -1.80 -12.68
CA ALA A 778 41.23 -2.11 -14.05
C ALA A 778 39.87 -1.49 -14.44
N PHE A 779 38.93 -1.40 -13.49
CA PHE A 779 37.64 -0.77 -13.69
C PHE A 779 37.76 0.77 -13.80
N LEU A 780 38.55 1.39 -12.92
CA LEU A 780 38.79 2.85 -12.90
C LEU A 780 39.69 3.34 -14.05
N GLU A 781 40.62 2.50 -14.51
CA GLU A 781 41.47 2.79 -15.66
C GLU A 781 40.79 2.44 -17.00
N SER A 782 39.68 1.71 -16.97
CA SER A 782 38.94 1.40 -18.20
C SER A 782 38.41 2.68 -18.83
N ASP A 783 38.65 2.82 -20.14
CA ASP A 783 38.11 3.94 -20.94
C ASP A 783 36.57 4.01 -20.85
N ILE A 784 35.92 2.90 -20.47
CA ILE A 784 34.46 2.79 -20.27
C ILE A 784 34.02 3.63 -19.08
N PHE A 785 34.68 3.53 -17.92
CA PHE A 785 34.30 4.32 -16.74
C PHE A 785 34.57 5.82 -16.95
N LYS A 786 35.70 6.16 -17.57
CA LYS A 786 36.02 7.55 -17.94
C LYS A 786 35.03 8.12 -18.98
N THR A 787 34.66 7.34 -19.99
CA THR A 787 33.67 7.73 -21.00
C THR A 787 32.27 7.88 -20.39
N VAL A 788 31.89 7.06 -19.42
CA VAL A 788 30.60 7.16 -18.72
C VAL A 788 30.54 8.42 -17.84
N ILE A 789 31.60 8.71 -17.08
CA ILE A 789 31.69 9.93 -16.26
C ILE A 789 31.76 11.19 -17.13
N GLU A 790 32.58 11.19 -18.19
CA GLU A 790 32.67 12.33 -19.13
C GLU A 790 31.36 12.58 -19.90
N ASN A 791 30.54 11.55 -20.15
CA ASN A 791 29.23 11.72 -20.78
C ASN A 791 28.14 12.14 -19.79
N ILE A 792 28.25 11.77 -18.51
CA ILE A 792 27.37 12.24 -17.42
C ILE A 792 27.65 13.73 -17.12
N ASP A 793 28.91 14.14 -17.03
CA ASP A 793 29.29 15.52 -16.69
C ASP A 793 29.06 16.52 -17.84
N ASN A 794 29.10 16.08 -19.10
CA ASN A 794 28.92 16.96 -20.25
C ASN A 794 27.46 17.08 -20.76
N GLY A 795 26.48 16.47 -20.07
CA GLY A 795 25.06 16.63 -20.37
C GLY A 795 24.65 16.25 -21.81
N LYS A 796 25.42 15.39 -22.49
CA LYS A 796 25.13 14.93 -23.85
C LYS A 796 24.78 13.46 -23.84
N ASN A 797 23.54 13.14 -23.46
CA ASN A 797 22.73 12.09 -24.09
C ASN A 797 21.35 11.99 -23.41
N ASN A 798 20.30 12.43 -24.12
CA ASN A 798 18.89 12.16 -23.82
C ASN A 798 18.47 10.73 -24.28
N ALA A 799 19.35 9.73 -24.15
CA ALA A 799 19.11 8.40 -24.74
C ALA A 799 19.71 7.24 -23.94
N LEU A 800 19.85 7.40 -22.62
CA LEU A 800 20.07 6.28 -21.71
C LEU A 800 18.88 6.24 -20.75
N ASP A 801 18.04 5.24 -20.95
CA ASP A 801 16.78 4.99 -20.24
C ASP A 801 16.95 4.93 -18.71
N GLU A 802 15.89 5.32 -18.01
CA GLU A 802 15.79 5.46 -16.55
C GLU A 802 16.19 4.20 -15.76
N ASP A 803 16.23 3.02 -16.39
CA ASP A 803 16.48 1.73 -15.73
C ASP A 803 17.95 1.52 -15.30
N ILE A 804 18.91 2.22 -15.92
CA ILE A 804 20.33 2.15 -15.51
C ILE A 804 20.65 3.16 -14.40
N GLN A 805 19.94 4.29 -14.33
CA GLN A 805 20.11 5.26 -13.24
C GLN A 805 19.61 4.70 -11.90
N ASP A 806 18.53 3.91 -11.91
CA ASP A 806 17.99 3.28 -10.69
C ASP A 806 18.88 2.14 -10.16
N LYS A 807 19.64 1.45 -11.03
CA LYS A 807 20.53 0.34 -10.63
C LYS A 807 21.95 0.79 -10.25
N ALA A 808 22.42 1.92 -10.78
CA ALA A 808 23.71 2.50 -10.39
C ALA A 808 23.70 3.12 -8.97
N TYR A 809 22.52 3.44 -8.43
CA TYR A 809 22.37 4.02 -7.10
C TYR A 809 22.49 2.99 -5.95
N VAL A 810 22.44 1.70 -6.26
CA VAL A 810 22.51 0.61 -5.26
C VAL A 810 23.96 0.23 -4.90
N GLY A 811 24.96 0.73 -5.63
CA GLY A 811 26.37 0.41 -5.44
C GLY A 811 27.27 1.59 -5.05
N LYS A 812 26.78 2.58 -4.30
CA LYS A 812 27.59 3.70 -3.78
C LYS A 812 27.47 3.85 -2.28
#